data_AF-A0A956F7A3-F1
#
_entry.id   AF-A0A956F7A3-F1
#
_cell.length_a   1.000
_cell.length_b   1.000
_cell.length_c   1.000
_cell.angle_alpha   90.00
_cell.angle_beta   90.00
_cell.angle_gamma   90.00
#
_symmetry.space_group_name_H-M   'P 1'
#
loop_
_entity.id
_entity.type
_entity.pdbx_description
1 polymer ?
#
loop_
_entity_poly.entity_id
_entity_poly.type
_entity_poly.pdbx_seq_one_letter_code
_entity_poly.pdbx_strand_id
1 'polypeptide(L)'
;MLGRHLVVLSLLLAGCRDAPAQTPHSTPVDDSSRESTPDERLADLEDRAFPLLIWSAYRVEQEYFDKERFDPRQQVVSAARFLGLHTPEFFAELDGEGLELRVKVRARSANFPLADVTSMDAAADRLEEILVFTQEVLDLDPEPLHELEYAAINGMFAPLDPHTVLLSPEEHNDLGVRTRGHFGGIGAQIRAEDRRILIVRVLPGMPAEEAGMKAGDVVLTIDGAATVNMPADEAQNLLRGPVGEVVVVVVRRGDETLSLEITRDTIHVDSVDSAMLPGDVAYLSISTFQENTGEQVQAALEKLGPDAKGVVIDLRGNSGGLLTQATAVVDTLVRHGELVIVRSALGREVEDATEAEALADATPVVVLIDEDSASAAEIVSGGLKALGRAVVLGRSSFGKGTVQMVKPASPYGRELALKLTVAEYLVAGDQSIQSLGVLPDVELLPVEMSLIPGIARFYDEERFERQRERSRTAHLPSAEHHPELPADHGAGSSLRYLWTGEVPTELREATTDVSVLDRLQDPEIRIAREVALGLAHTTDREERKASLAAVTKRLDADEDRRIVEALESSKVDWSDDEAGEGAPSLEVSLTLEGEAAPVAAGEPFVVSLRVANRGATPVERVHGITDCVHDELDGIEVLVGQLAPGEEAVRDLELHVMPWHSDFTDVLAIDVHAGEPDAQPDARAELRFDVAGAPRPALSYDWWIVDDPALVAQAPQRPPAEPIKGEEPFTVQGNGDGMLEPGERVLLAFVARNDGPGISPDVRAVLHNHSAQQGLLEEGAVTLGAMKPGQEVRAAFGITVNAEADPALPFEVELAVGDAEVRARASDELRLRILPQAEAMVAAAETVRVEGEPLRVYDGAHASAPVVLELPVGAEVATVGTLEGWRAIEVPGQGRRLFVPADLGVSSPRARDPKPRELLATLEHTPLVVPPSLRLEPVPRVVSDDHVTLRGAALHPRRLRDVAVLVRPPGPSQIDRKIHYAANPEPRGPAAQSLSFETDVPLEPGGNRITVLVRDGQKVELHQDVWVFREPTGRP
;
A
#
# COMPACT_ATOMS: atom_id res chain seq x y z
N MET A 1 57.21 -17.17 -15.78
CA MET A 1 57.89 -17.24 -17.09
C MET A 1 56.84 -17.44 -18.16
N LEU A 2 56.96 -16.75 -19.31
CA LEU A 2 56.72 -17.23 -20.69
C LEU A 2 55.47 -18.10 -20.96
N GLY A 3 54.52 -17.76 -21.84
CA GLY A 3 54.38 -16.67 -22.84
C GLY A 3 53.49 -17.19 -24.01
N ARG A 4 52.78 -16.42 -24.85
CA ARG A 4 52.85 -15.01 -25.36
C ARG A 4 51.40 -14.43 -25.42
N HIS A 5 50.89 -13.51 -26.26
CA HIS A 5 51.25 -12.71 -27.47
C HIS A 5 50.58 -11.31 -27.34
N LEU A 6 50.99 -10.13 -27.86
CA LEU A 6 52.01 -9.62 -28.82
C LEU A 6 51.75 -9.90 -30.32
N VAL A 7 51.70 -8.94 -31.27
CA VAL A 7 52.14 -7.50 -31.29
C VAL A 7 51.21 -6.64 -32.18
N VAL A 8 51.28 -5.30 -32.00
CA VAL A 8 50.56 -4.20 -32.69
C VAL A 8 51.33 -3.67 -33.93
N LEU A 9 50.74 -2.75 -34.74
CA LEU A 9 51.32 -1.46 -35.24
C LEU A 9 51.20 -1.12 -36.75
N SER A 10 50.76 0.13 -37.03
CA SER A 10 51.18 1.06 -38.13
C SER A 10 50.14 1.53 -39.19
N LEU A 11 50.14 2.85 -39.43
CA LEU A 11 49.46 3.61 -40.51
C LEU A 11 50.49 4.15 -41.54
N LEU A 12 50.02 4.61 -42.73
CA LEU A 12 50.26 5.97 -43.33
C LEU A 12 50.39 6.06 -44.89
N LEU A 13 49.77 7.10 -45.47
CA LEU A 13 50.15 7.90 -46.68
C LEU A 13 50.10 7.23 -48.09
N ALA A 14 49.91 7.92 -49.24
CA ALA A 14 49.43 9.30 -49.56
C ALA A 14 49.15 9.48 -51.08
N GLY A 15 48.46 10.56 -51.50
CA GLY A 15 48.34 11.01 -52.91
C GLY A 15 47.56 12.33 -53.07
N CYS A 16 47.90 13.19 -54.05
CA CYS A 16 47.32 14.53 -54.24
C CYS A 16 47.21 14.96 -55.73
N ARG A 17 46.56 16.13 -55.99
CA ARG A 17 46.46 16.93 -57.25
C ARG A 17 45.36 16.52 -58.26
N ASP A 18 44.76 17.42 -59.06
CA ASP A 18 44.91 18.90 -59.28
C ASP A 18 43.54 19.56 -59.65
N ALA A 19 43.48 20.90 -59.75
CA ALA A 19 42.29 21.74 -60.09
C ALA A 19 42.32 22.19 -61.60
N PRO A 20 41.55 23.20 -62.15
CA PRO A 20 40.54 24.12 -61.58
C PRO A 20 39.29 24.46 -62.47
N ALA A 21 38.29 25.20 -61.94
CA ALA A 21 37.62 26.37 -62.60
C ALA A 21 36.49 27.05 -61.78
N GLN A 22 36.53 28.40 -61.81
CA GLN A 22 35.61 29.48 -61.38
C GLN A 22 34.13 29.35 -61.83
N THR A 23 33.05 29.99 -61.32
CA THR A 23 32.73 31.06 -60.31
C THR A 23 31.17 31.27 -60.30
N PRO A 24 30.51 32.14 -59.49
CA PRO A 24 30.68 32.58 -58.08
C PRO A 24 29.35 32.61 -57.24
N HIS A 25 29.41 33.03 -55.98
CA HIS A 25 28.30 33.49 -55.09
C HIS A 25 27.12 32.52 -54.81
N SER A 26 27.09 31.88 -53.63
CA SER A 26 26.48 32.50 -52.42
C SER A 26 27.25 32.21 -51.12
N THR A 27 26.89 32.86 -50.02
CA THR A 27 27.31 32.45 -48.66
C THR A 27 26.60 31.18 -48.23
N PRO A 28 27.23 30.29 -47.43
CA PRO A 28 26.52 29.22 -46.75
C PRO A 28 25.50 29.81 -45.77
N VAL A 29 24.34 29.17 -45.65
CA VAL A 29 23.62 29.15 -44.38
C VAL A 29 24.33 28.10 -43.51
N ASP A 30 24.53 28.42 -42.24
CA ASP A 30 25.14 27.49 -41.29
C ASP A 30 24.05 26.51 -40.83
N ASP A 31 24.02 25.33 -41.46
CA ASP A 31 23.07 24.27 -41.13
C ASP A 31 23.56 23.51 -39.89
N SER A 32 23.21 24.06 -38.73
CA SER A 32 23.50 23.49 -37.41
C SER A 32 22.46 22.46 -36.97
N SER A 33 21.59 21.96 -37.88
CA SER A 33 20.64 20.88 -37.59
C SER A 33 21.20 19.49 -37.92
N ARG A 34 22.32 19.16 -37.27
CA ARG A 34 22.70 17.75 -37.06
C ARG A 34 22.03 17.25 -35.79
N GLU A 35 20.95 16.49 -35.96
CA GLU A 35 20.48 15.57 -34.92
C GLU A 35 21.65 14.64 -34.53
N SER A 36 22.02 14.63 -33.26
CA SER A 36 23.01 13.69 -32.73
C SER A 36 22.45 12.27 -32.79
N THR A 37 23.29 11.30 -33.12
CA THR A 37 22.89 9.88 -33.12
C THR A 37 22.63 9.41 -31.69
N PRO A 38 21.81 8.37 -31.46
CA PRO A 38 21.49 7.93 -30.10
C PRO A 38 22.72 7.49 -29.28
N ASP A 39 23.72 6.88 -29.95
CA ASP A 39 25.01 6.53 -29.34
C ASP A 39 25.83 7.76 -28.92
N GLU A 40 25.70 8.89 -29.64
CA GLU A 40 26.35 10.16 -29.27
C GLU A 40 25.65 10.84 -28.08
N ARG A 41 24.35 10.62 -27.87
CA ARG A 41 23.60 11.20 -26.73
C ARG A 41 23.84 10.46 -25.42
N LEU A 42 23.98 9.13 -25.47
CA LEU A 42 24.36 8.34 -24.30
C LEU A 42 25.74 8.70 -23.74
N ALA A 43 26.62 9.28 -24.57
CA ALA A 43 27.96 9.72 -24.15
C ALA A 43 27.93 10.98 -23.26
N ASP A 44 26.91 11.83 -23.42
CA ASP A 44 26.78 13.12 -22.74
C ASP A 44 25.79 13.06 -21.54
N LEU A 45 25.41 11.85 -21.08
CA LEU A 45 24.48 11.68 -19.94
C LEU A 45 24.98 12.37 -18.66
N GLU A 46 26.30 12.41 -18.41
CA GLU A 46 26.87 13.04 -17.21
C GLU A 46 26.66 14.58 -17.16
N ASP A 47 26.33 15.22 -18.29
CA ASP A 47 26.04 16.66 -18.40
C ASP A 47 24.52 16.99 -18.37
N ARG A 48 23.63 15.97 -18.29
CA ARG A 48 22.17 16.17 -18.16
C ARG A 48 21.76 16.51 -16.73
N ALA A 49 20.61 17.20 -16.57
CA ALA A 49 20.07 17.52 -15.24
C ALA A 49 19.34 16.33 -14.62
N PHE A 50 18.66 15.52 -15.44
CA PHE A 50 17.95 14.31 -15.02
C PHE A 50 18.36 13.12 -15.92
N PRO A 51 19.61 12.61 -15.77
CA PRO A 51 20.17 11.56 -16.62
C PRO A 51 19.40 10.24 -16.58
N LEU A 52 18.74 9.90 -15.47
CA LEU A 52 18.00 8.64 -15.37
C LEU A 52 16.71 8.69 -16.18
N LEU A 53 16.05 9.85 -16.27
CA LEU A 53 14.91 10.08 -17.16
C LEU A 53 15.30 9.85 -18.63
N ILE A 54 16.40 10.46 -19.08
CA ILE A 54 16.89 10.31 -20.47
C ILE A 54 17.29 8.86 -20.77
N TRP A 55 18.04 8.21 -19.87
CA TRP A 55 18.43 6.81 -19.99
C TRP A 55 17.23 5.86 -20.04
N SER A 56 16.22 6.10 -19.18
CA SER A 56 15.02 5.25 -19.10
C SER A 56 14.16 5.37 -20.35
N ALA A 57 13.96 6.61 -20.85
CA ALA A 57 13.22 6.86 -22.09
C ALA A 57 13.89 6.18 -23.29
N TYR A 58 15.21 6.29 -23.42
CA TYR A 58 15.97 5.59 -24.46
C TYR A 58 15.80 4.06 -24.35
N ARG A 59 15.90 3.49 -23.14
CA ARG A 59 15.73 2.04 -22.92
C ARG A 59 14.36 1.55 -23.34
N VAL A 60 13.30 2.27 -22.99
CA VAL A 60 11.94 2.00 -23.45
C VAL A 60 11.84 2.11 -24.97
N GLU A 61 12.29 3.23 -25.56
CA GLU A 61 12.19 3.47 -27.00
C GLU A 61 12.84 2.37 -27.82
N GLN A 62 14.03 1.90 -27.41
CA GLN A 62 14.73 0.79 -28.07
C GLN A 62 14.11 -0.58 -27.74
N GLU A 63 13.94 -0.94 -26.47
CA GLU A 63 13.73 -2.34 -26.06
C GLU A 63 12.27 -2.72 -25.71
N TYR A 64 11.35 -1.75 -25.50
CA TYR A 64 9.94 -2.05 -25.17
C TYR A 64 9.23 -2.88 -26.25
N PHE A 65 8.37 -3.81 -25.84
CA PHE A 65 7.68 -4.76 -26.73
C PHE A 65 6.73 -4.11 -27.73
N ASP A 66 5.71 -3.38 -27.25
CA ASP A 66 4.61 -2.84 -28.06
C ASP A 66 4.89 -1.39 -28.49
N LYS A 67 5.52 -1.22 -29.65
CA LYS A 67 5.85 0.11 -30.20
C LYS A 67 4.63 0.93 -30.63
N GLU A 68 3.44 0.33 -30.79
CA GLU A 68 2.24 1.07 -31.23
C GLU A 68 1.64 1.92 -30.10
N ARG A 69 2.04 1.68 -28.85
CA ARG A 69 1.62 2.44 -27.66
C ARG A 69 2.39 3.74 -27.41
N PHE A 70 3.32 4.11 -28.28
CA PHE A 70 4.06 5.35 -28.15
C PHE A 70 3.21 6.56 -28.63
N ASP A 71 2.55 7.24 -27.68
CA ASP A 71 2.09 8.63 -27.82
C ASP A 71 2.91 9.55 -26.89
N PRO A 72 4.05 10.07 -27.38
CA PRO A 72 4.93 10.94 -26.60
C PRO A 72 4.25 12.13 -25.92
N ARG A 73 3.17 12.67 -26.49
CA ARG A 73 2.45 13.82 -25.91
C ARG A 73 1.58 13.39 -24.75
N GLN A 74 0.84 12.29 -24.93
CA GLN A 74 0.05 11.70 -23.86
C GLN A 74 0.96 11.29 -22.69
N GLN A 75 2.17 10.82 -22.97
CA GLN A 75 3.13 10.36 -21.97
C GLN A 75 3.73 11.51 -21.14
N VAL A 76 4.04 12.66 -21.74
CA VAL A 76 4.36 13.90 -20.98
C VAL A 76 3.18 14.34 -20.11
N VAL A 77 1.95 14.25 -20.63
CA VAL A 77 0.72 14.61 -19.88
C VAL A 77 0.45 13.62 -18.73
N SER A 78 0.74 12.34 -18.92
CA SER A 78 0.63 11.30 -17.90
C SER A 78 1.66 11.52 -16.79
N ALA A 79 2.93 11.74 -17.14
CA ALA A 79 3.98 12.11 -16.21
C ALA A 79 3.63 13.37 -15.40
N ALA A 80 3.13 14.42 -16.04
CA ALA A 80 2.70 15.63 -15.34
C ALA A 80 1.50 15.41 -14.39
N ARG A 81 0.56 14.52 -14.72
CA ARG A 81 -0.52 14.13 -13.80
C ARG A 81 0.00 13.32 -12.61
N PHE A 82 0.91 12.38 -12.85
CA PHE A 82 1.54 11.54 -11.83
C PHE A 82 2.40 12.36 -10.87
N LEU A 83 3.20 13.30 -11.39
CA LEU A 83 3.89 14.34 -10.63
C LEU A 83 2.92 15.18 -9.79
N GLY A 84 1.74 15.51 -10.33
CA GLY A 84 0.68 16.18 -9.59
C GLY A 84 0.18 15.39 -8.37
N LEU A 85 0.19 14.05 -8.39
CA LEU A 85 -0.20 13.24 -7.24
C LEU A 85 0.93 13.14 -6.21
N HIS A 86 2.16 12.88 -6.65
CA HIS A 86 3.31 12.62 -5.76
C HIS A 86 3.99 13.90 -5.25
N THR A 87 3.82 15.02 -5.94
CA THR A 87 4.29 16.36 -5.52
C THR A 87 3.08 17.26 -5.24
N PRO A 88 2.66 17.42 -3.98
CA PRO A 88 1.45 18.17 -3.64
C PRO A 88 1.43 19.63 -4.11
N GLU A 89 2.59 20.30 -4.20
CA GLU A 89 2.72 21.67 -4.72
C GLU A 89 2.75 21.79 -6.24
N PHE A 90 2.83 20.67 -6.97
CA PHE A 90 2.80 20.62 -8.43
C PHE A 90 1.36 20.47 -8.93
N PHE A 91 1.03 21.19 -9.99
CA PHE A 91 -0.21 21.04 -10.75
C PHE A 91 0.06 21.34 -12.23
N ALA A 92 -0.56 20.59 -13.12
CA ALA A 92 -0.45 20.81 -14.56
C ALA A 92 -1.82 20.69 -15.23
N GLU A 93 -2.13 21.68 -16.06
CA GLU A 93 -3.35 21.75 -16.87
C GLU A 93 -2.98 21.83 -18.35
N LEU A 94 -3.75 21.16 -19.21
CA LEU A 94 -3.66 21.35 -20.66
C LEU A 94 -4.44 22.60 -21.07
N ASP A 95 -3.98 23.26 -22.12
CA ASP A 95 -4.76 24.27 -22.82
C ASP A 95 -5.95 23.65 -23.58
N GLY A 96 -6.82 24.51 -24.12
CA GLY A 96 -8.05 24.09 -24.80
C GLY A 96 -7.84 23.36 -26.13
N GLU A 97 -6.64 23.41 -26.73
CA GLU A 97 -6.30 22.66 -27.94
C GLU A 97 -5.48 21.37 -27.64
N GLY A 98 -5.02 21.17 -26.41
CA GLY A 98 -4.18 20.03 -26.02
C GLY A 98 -2.74 20.10 -26.56
N LEU A 99 -2.26 21.30 -26.86
CA LEU A 99 -0.98 21.59 -27.50
C LEU A 99 0.00 22.36 -26.61
N GLU A 100 -0.43 22.84 -25.44
CA GLU A 100 0.40 23.50 -24.42
C GLU A 100 0.02 23.00 -23.02
N LEU A 101 1.02 22.56 -22.25
CA LEU A 101 0.88 22.19 -20.85
C LEU A 101 1.30 23.37 -19.97
N ARG A 102 0.37 23.93 -19.20
CA ARG A 102 0.70 24.92 -18.17
C ARG A 102 0.98 24.21 -16.85
N VAL A 103 2.22 24.31 -16.39
CA VAL A 103 2.65 23.79 -15.10
C VAL A 103 2.67 24.93 -14.08
N LYS A 104 2.19 24.65 -12.88
CA LYS A 104 2.16 25.54 -11.72
C LYS A 104 2.82 24.82 -10.55
N VAL A 105 3.81 25.47 -9.94
CA VAL A 105 4.49 24.98 -8.74
C VAL A 105 4.45 26.09 -7.70
N ARG A 106 3.87 25.83 -6.52
CA ARG A 106 3.58 26.87 -5.51
C ARG A 106 2.85 28.07 -6.14
N ALA A 107 3.53 29.22 -6.26
CA ALA A 107 3.01 30.46 -6.85
C ALA A 107 3.70 30.85 -8.19
N ARG A 108 4.62 30.03 -8.71
CA ARG A 108 5.22 30.21 -10.05
C ARG A 108 4.47 29.35 -11.07
N SER A 109 4.42 29.81 -12.32
CA SER A 109 3.88 29.04 -13.46
C SER A 109 4.78 29.20 -14.68
N ALA A 110 4.79 28.16 -15.51
CA ALA A 110 5.45 28.11 -16.81
C ALA A 110 4.59 27.33 -17.81
N ASN A 111 4.78 27.60 -19.09
CA ASN A 111 4.08 26.94 -20.20
C ASN A 111 5.08 26.09 -20.99
N PHE A 112 4.65 24.90 -21.38
CA PHE A 112 5.45 23.89 -22.07
C PHE A 112 4.68 23.41 -23.30
N PRO A 113 5.03 23.82 -24.54
CA PRO A 113 4.35 23.33 -25.74
C PRO A 113 4.52 21.82 -25.89
N LEU A 114 3.55 21.14 -26.48
CA LEU A 114 3.62 19.70 -26.78
C LEU A 114 3.68 19.43 -28.29
N ALA A 115 3.66 20.47 -29.12
CA ALA A 115 3.59 20.35 -30.58
C ALA A 115 4.85 19.72 -31.19
N ASP A 116 6.02 19.93 -30.59
CA ASP A 116 7.33 19.40 -30.97
C ASP A 116 7.62 18.01 -30.38
N VAL A 117 6.97 17.65 -29.27
CA VAL A 117 7.05 16.32 -28.66
C VAL A 117 6.49 15.26 -29.63
N THR A 118 7.40 14.44 -30.18
CA THR A 118 7.14 13.50 -31.29
C THR A 118 7.91 12.17 -31.22
N SER A 119 8.79 12.00 -30.24
CA SER A 119 9.54 10.76 -29.90
C SER A 119 9.61 10.60 -28.37
N MET A 120 10.00 9.43 -27.86
CA MET A 120 10.20 9.24 -26.40
C MET A 120 11.35 10.12 -25.90
N ASP A 121 12.38 10.27 -26.71
CA ASP A 121 13.50 11.19 -26.53
C ASP A 121 13.03 12.65 -26.38
N ALA A 122 12.16 13.15 -27.26
CA ALA A 122 11.58 14.49 -27.15
C ALA A 122 10.59 14.65 -25.96
N ALA A 123 9.93 13.58 -25.53
CA ALA A 123 9.13 13.57 -24.32
C ALA A 123 10.00 13.66 -23.06
N ALA A 124 11.14 12.96 -23.04
CA ALA A 124 12.10 12.98 -21.94
C ALA A 124 12.81 14.34 -21.82
N ASP A 125 13.25 14.94 -22.94
CA ASP A 125 13.75 16.31 -22.97
C ASP A 125 12.73 17.30 -22.38
N ARG A 126 11.45 17.20 -22.79
CA ARG A 126 10.39 18.09 -22.29
C ARG A 126 10.04 17.86 -20.82
N LEU A 127 10.16 16.63 -20.32
CA LEU A 127 10.03 16.34 -18.89
C LEU A 127 11.25 16.83 -18.08
N GLU A 128 12.46 16.82 -18.65
CA GLU A 128 13.63 17.46 -18.01
C GLU A 128 13.39 18.97 -17.80
N GLU A 129 12.87 19.69 -18.81
CA GLU A 129 12.52 21.11 -18.67
C GLU A 129 11.50 21.36 -17.53
N ILE A 130 10.49 20.49 -17.40
CA ILE A 130 9.44 20.56 -16.37
C ILE A 130 10.01 20.24 -14.98
N LEU A 131 10.92 19.26 -14.87
CA LEU A 131 11.59 18.89 -13.64
C LEU A 131 12.56 19.98 -13.15
N VAL A 132 13.38 20.56 -14.05
CA VAL A 132 14.25 21.71 -13.74
C VAL A 132 13.45 22.89 -13.23
N PHE A 133 12.34 23.25 -13.91
CA PHE A 133 11.43 24.29 -13.43
C PHE A 133 10.85 23.97 -12.05
N THR A 134 10.52 22.71 -11.77
CA THR A 134 9.97 22.30 -10.48
C THR A 134 11.01 22.37 -9.37
N GLN A 135 12.23 21.89 -9.62
CA GLN A 135 13.37 21.98 -8.71
C GLN A 135 13.69 23.45 -8.34
N GLU A 136 13.77 24.35 -9.34
CA GLU A 136 13.98 25.80 -9.16
C GLU A 136 12.95 26.49 -8.23
N VAL A 137 11.75 25.92 -8.10
CA VAL A 137 10.63 26.52 -7.36
C VAL A 137 10.47 25.87 -5.98
N LEU A 138 10.83 24.58 -5.87
CA LEU A 138 10.70 23.82 -4.63
C LEU A 138 11.92 23.97 -3.72
N ASP A 139 13.13 24.14 -4.27
CA ASP A 139 14.42 24.14 -3.56
C ASP A 139 14.61 22.82 -2.77
N LEU A 140 14.62 21.70 -3.51
CA LEU A 140 14.65 20.35 -2.95
C LEU A 140 16.07 19.89 -2.60
N ASP A 141 16.20 19.26 -1.44
CA ASP A 141 17.32 18.37 -1.12
C ASP A 141 17.42 17.20 -2.13
N PRO A 142 18.58 16.52 -2.25
CA PRO A 142 18.78 15.47 -3.25
C PRO A 142 17.78 14.33 -3.20
N GLU A 143 17.29 13.94 -2.03
CA GLU A 143 16.42 12.77 -1.91
C GLU A 143 14.98 13.03 -2.40
N PRO A 144 14.27 14.10 -1.99
CA PRO A 144 13.02 14.50 -2.64
C PRO A 144 13.18 14.81 -4.14
N LEU A 145 14.38 15.16 -4.61
CA LEU A 145 14.65 15.38 -6.03
C LEU A 145 14.72 14.06 -6.82
N HIS A 146 15.31 13.00 -6.24
CA HIS A 146 15.27 11.66 -6.82
C HIS A 146 13.82 11.15 -6.96
N GLU A 147 13.02 11.27 -5.89
CA GLU A 147 11.61 10.85 -5.92
C GLU A 147 10.76 11.63 -6.94
N LEU A 148 11.08 12.92 -7.16
CA LEU A 148 10.48 13.73 -8.22
C LEU A 148 10.81 13.19 -9.62
N GLU A 149 12.07 12.78 -9.87
CA GLU A 149 12.48 12.14 -11.12
C GLU A 149 11.79 10.77 -11.30
N TYR A 150 11.78 9.94 -10.26
CA TYR A 150 11.16 8.60 -10.29
C TYR A 150 9.67 8.68 -10.60
N ALA A 151 8.96 9.64 -10.00
CA ALA A 151 7.54 9.91 -10.28
C ALA A 151 7.30 10.38 -11.72
N ALA A 152 8.17 11.22 -12.29
CA ALA A 152 8.07 11.60 -13.70
C ALA A 152 8.26 10.41 -14.65
N ILE A 153 9.26 9.56 -14.37
CA ILE A 153 9.57 8.37 -15.18
C ILE A 153 8.42 7.35 -15.13
N ASN A 154 7.95 6.99 -13.93
CA ASN A 154 6.85 6.03 -13.79
C ASN A 154 5.54 6.58 -14.33
N GLY A 155 5.27 7.89 -14.19
CA GLY A 155 4.13 8.54 -14.84
C GLY A 155 4.23 8.58 -16.38
N MET A 156 5.44 8.64 -16.94
CA MET A 156 5.68 8.55 -18.39
C MET A 156 5.45 7.13 -18.93
N PHE A 157 5.66 6.09 -18.10
CA PHE A 157 5.51 4.68 -18.50
C PHE A 157 4.15 4.05 -18.18
N ALA A 158 3.40 4.57 -17.20
CA ALA A 158 2.04 4.11 -16.89
C ALA A 158 1.05 3.98 -18.08
N PRO A 159 1.17 4.74 -19.19
CA PRO A 159 0.36 4.52 -20.40
C PRO A 159 0.77 3.31 -21.26
N LEU A 160 1.97 2.75 -21.05
CA LEU A 160 2.55 1.68 -21.85
C LEU A 160 2.00 0.33 -21.42
N ASP A 161 2.25 -0.07 -20.17
CA ASP A 161 1.69 -1.25 -19.51
C ASP A 161 1.82 -1.10 -17.96
N PRO A 162 1.15 -1.93 -17.14
CA PRO A 162 1.25 -1.85 -15.68
C PRO A 162 2.47 -2.60 -15.10
N HIS A 163 3.46 -2.97 -15.91
CA HIS A 163 4.64 -3.76 -15.51
C HIS A 163 5.97 -3.04 -15.77
N THR A 164 5.98 -2.03 -16.65
CA THR A 164 7.14 -1.26 -17.08
C THR A 164 7.32 -0.07 -16.16
N VAL A 165 8.23 -0.22 -15.18
CA VAL A 165 8.47 0.77 -14.13
C VAL A 165 9.96 0.85 -13.80
N LEU A 166 10.41 2.07 -13.51
CA LEU A 166 11.63 2.28 -12.74
C LEU A 166 11.35 1.87 -11.29
N LEU A 167 12.20 0.99 -10.77
CA LEU A 167 12.24 0.57 -9.38
C LEU A 167 13.15 1.50 -8.59
N SER A 168 12.70 1.92 -7.40
CA SER A 168 13.53 2.58 -6.39
C SER A 168 14.67 1.66 -5.90
N PRO A 169 15.63 2.15 -5.09
CA PRO A 169 16.68 1.30 -4.53
C PRO A 169 16.13 0.14 -3.68
N GLU A 170 15.06 0.41 -2.93
CA GLU A 170 14.40 -0.57 -2.06
C GLU A 170 13.63 -1.60 -2.91
N GLU A 171 12.82 -1.15 -3.88
CA GLU A 171 12.09 -2.04 -4.78
C GLU A 171 13.02 -2.91 -5.64
N HIS A 172 14.17 -2.36 -6.07
CA HIS A 172 15.17 -3.12 -6.82
C HIS A 172 15.84 -4.17 -5.93
N ASN A 173 16.25 -3.81 -4.72
CA ASN A 173 16.80 -4.74 -3.73
C ASN A 173 15.84 -5.88 -3.44
N ASP A 174 14.57 -5.57 -3.14
CA ASP A 174 13.58 -6.56 -2.74
C ASP A 174 13.19 -7.49 -3.89
N LEU A 175 13.10 -7.00 -5.13
CA LEU A 175 13.01 -7.85 -6.31
C LEU A 175 14.23 -8.79 -6.43
N GLY A 176 15.43 -8.28 -6.13
CA GLY A 176 16.67 -9.06 -6.09
C GLY A 176 16.67 -10.12 -4.98
N VAL A 177 16.15 -9.81 -3.79
CA VAL A 177 15.99 -10.80 -2.70
C VAL A 177 14.99 -11.88 -3.09
N ARG A 178 13.83 -11.49 -3.64
CA ARG A 178 12.77 -12.40 -4.08
C ARG A 178 13.23 -13.37 -5.18
N THR A 179 14.05 -12.92 -6.13
CA THR A 179 14.51 -13.74 -7.27
C THR A 179 15.74 -14.59 -6.95
N ARG A 180 16.66 -14.13 -6.09
CA ARG A 180 17.86 -14.88 -5.70
C ARG A 180 17.60 -15.97 -4.66
N GLY A 181 16.51 -15.86 -3.88
CA GLY A 181 16.28 -16.74 -2.73
C GLY A 181 17.31 -16.60 -1.61
N HIS A 182 18.17 -15.56 -1.67
CA HIS A 182 19.15 -15.29 -0.64
C HIS A 182 19.38 -13.80 -0.35
N PHE A 183 19.49 -13.57 0.95
CA PHE A 183 19.72 -12.37 1.75
C PHE A 183 21.15 -11.94 2.05
N GLY A 184 21.49 -10.65 2.10
CA GLY A 184 22.51 -10.19 3.05
C GLY A 184 21.84 -9.79 4.37
N GLY A 185 22.23 -10.39 5.51
CA GLY A 185 21.63 -10.10 6.81
C GLY A 185 22.26 -10.87 7.99
N ILE A 186 21.67 -10.76 9.18
CA ILE A 186 22.27 -11.29 10.43
C ILE A 186 21.86 -12.71 10.82
N GLY A 187 20.81 -13.27 10.21
CA GLY A 187 20.31 -14.61 10.56
C GLY A 187 19.57 -14.67 11.91
N ALA A 188 18.69 -13.70 12.17
CA ALA A 188 17.77 -13.69 13.31
C ALA A 188 16.32 -13.54 12.85
N GLN A 189 15.39 -14.20 13.54
CA GLN A 189 13.94 -14.03 13.40
C GLN A 189 13.45 -13.05 14.48
N ILE A 190 12.80 -11.98 14.03
CA ILE A 190 12.29 -10.91 14.89
C ILE A 190 10.76 -10.91 14.98
N ARG A 191 10.22 -10.29 16.02
CA ARG A 191 8.78 -10.01 16.19
C ARG A 191 8.60 -8.63 16.82
N ALA A 192 7.61 -7.88 16.33
CA ALA A 192 7.08 -6.72 17.04
C ALA A 192 6.10 -7.21 18.12
N GLU A 193 6.37 -6.91 19.38
CA GLU A 193 5.56 -7.31 20.53
C GLU A 193 5.71 -6.25 21.63
N ASP A 194 4.60 -5.87 22.27
CA ASP A 194 4.50 -4.70 23.18
C ASP A 194 5.14 -3.40 22.65
N ARG A 195 5.14 -3.23 21.32
CA ARG A 195 5.73 -2.11 20.56
C ARG A 195 7.26 -2.03 20.69
N ARG A 196 7.94 -3.17 20.83
CA ARG A 196 9.39 -3.30 20.76
C ARG A 196 9.76 -4.47 19.83
N ILE A 197 10.93 -4.41 19.22
CA ILE A 197 11.46 -5.48 18.37
C ILE A 197 12.19 -6.50 19.25
N LEU A 198 11.67 -7.73 19.28
CA LEU A 198 12.20 -8.85 20.05
C LEU A 198 12.82 -9.90 19.14
N ILE A 199 14.00 -10.40 19.52
CA ILE A 199 14.62 -11.54 18.87
C ILE A 199 13.89 -12.82 19.34
N VAL A 200 13.07 -13.42 18.48
CA VAL A 200 12.33 -14.66 18.80
C VAL A 200 13.24 -15.88 18.69
N ARG A 201 14.11 -15.90 17.69
CA ARG A 201 15.02 -17.00 17.41
C ARG A 201 16.26 -16.48 16.69
N VAL A 202 17.43 -16.93 17.12
CA VAL A 202 18.69 -16.79 16.37
C VAL A 202 18.89 -18.08 15.57
N LEU A 203 19.38 -17.98 14.34
CA LEU A 203 19.69 -19.16 13.51
C LEU A 203 21.09 -19.71 13.89
N PRO A 204 21.23 -21.01 14.17
CA PRO A 204 22.52 -21.58 14.54
C PRO A 204 23.57 -21.45 13.43
N GLY A 205 24.80 -21.06 13.80
CA GLY A 205 25.91 -20.87 12.86
C GLY A 205 25.78 -19.65 11.93
N MET A 206 24.89 -18.70 12.24
CA MET A 206 24.73 -17.43 11.51
C MET A 206 25.29 -16.25 12.31
N PRO A 207 25.58 -15.09 11.68
CA PRO A 207 26.34 -14.01 12.32
C PRO A 207 25.77 -13.48 13.64
N ALA A 208 24.45 -13.46 13.81
CA ALA A 208 23.83 -13.09 15.07
C ALA A 208 24.22 -14.02 16.23
N GLU A 209 24.40 -15.33 16.00
CA GLU A 209 24.89 -16.26 17.03
C GLU A 209 26.37 -16.02 17.34
N GLU A 210 27.19 -15.75 16.30
CA GLU A 210 28.63 -15.46 16.47
C GLU A 210 28.89 -14.14 17.21
N ALA A 211 28.11 -13.09 16.92
CA ALA A 211 28.09 -11.83 17.67
C ALA A 211 27.48 -11.98 19.08
N GLY A 212 26.89 -13.14 19.40
CA GLY A 212 26.38 -13.44 20.73
C GLY A 212 25.00 -12.86 21.04
N MET A 213 24.20 -12.53 20.02
CA MET A 213 22.75 -12.26 20.12
C MET A 213 22.01 -13.54 20.56
N LYS A 214 20.85 -13.39 21.21
CA LYS A 214 20.07 -14.51 21.78
C LYS A 214 18.57 -14.28 21.63
N ALA A 215 17.81 -15.37 21.60
CA ALA A 215 16.36 -15.31 21.75
C ALA A 215 15.99 -14.67 23.10
N GLY A 216 15.04 -13.73 23.08
CA GLY A 216 14.64 -12.91 24.23
C GLY A 216 15.43 -11.60 24.39
N ASP A 217 16.39 -11.29 23.51
CA ASP A 217 16.98 -9.95 23.42
C ASP A 217 15.92 -8.96 22.89
N VAL A 218 15.85 -7.78 23.49
CA VAL A 218 15.06 -6.64 22.97
C VAL A 218 16.00 -5.74 22.18
N VAL A 219 15.77 -5.57 20.88
CA VAL A 219 16.51 -4.58 20.09
C VAL A 219 16.05 -3.19 20.51
N LEU A 220 17.00 -2.29 20.77
CA LEU A 220 16.77 -0.87 21.08
C LEU A 220 17.06 0.03 19.87
N THR A 221 18.16 -0.25 19.15
CA THR A 221 18.51 0.46 17.91
C THR A 221 19.16 -0.46 16.88
N ILE A 222 18.99 -0.13 15.60
CA ILE A 222 19.68 -0.75 14.46
C ILE A 222 20.37 0.38 13.67
N ASP A 223 21.69 0.32 13.52
CA ASP A 223 22.54 1.37 12.91
C ASP A 223 22.26 2.80 13.46
N GLY A 224 21.76 2.86 14.71
CA GLY A 224 21.42 4.09 15.41
C GLY A 224 19.96 4.56 15.32
N ALA A 225 19.11 3.94 14.48
CA ALA A 225 17.66 4.20 14.44
C ALA A 225 16.93 3.43 15.56
N ALA A 226 15.98 4.06 16.26
CA ALA A 226 15.27 3.44 17.40
C ALA A 226 14.13 2.53 16.95
N THR A 227 14.02 1.36 17.59
CA THR A 227 13.04 0.30 17.26
C THR A 227 11.70 0.41 18.02
N VAL A 228 11.42 1.55 18.66
CA VAL A 228 10.24 1.72 19.53
C VAL A 228 9.00 2.03 18.69
N ASN A 229 7.99 1.15 18.78
CA ASN A 229 6.88 0.97 17.85
C ASN A 229 7.25 0.79 16.37
N MET A 230 8.53 0.62 16.03
CA MET A 230 8.97 0.22 14.70
C MET A 230 8.29 -1.12 14.33
N PRO A 231 7.63 -1.23 13.17
CA PRO A 231 7.05 -2.48 12.70
C PRO A 231 8.15 -3.46 12.25
N ALA A 232 7.80 -4.74 12.15
CA ALA A 232 8.78 -5.83 12.00
C ALA A 232 9.41 -5.91 10.59
N ASP A 233 8.81 -5.27 9.60
CA ASP A 233 9.27 -5.05 8.23
C ASP A 233 10.34 -3.94 8.17
N GLU A 234 10.08 -2.76 8.74
CA GLU A 234 11.07 -1.67 8.83
C GLU A 234 12.34 -2.15 9.56
N ALA A 235 12.17 -2.82 10.70
CA ALA A 235 13.27 -3.44 11.44
C ALA A 235 13.99 -4.55 10.65
N GLN A 236 13.28 -5.26 9.77
CA GLN A 236 13.89 -6.28 8.90
C GLN A 236 14.73 -5.64 7.80
N ASN A 237 14.27 -4.54 7.20
CA ASN A 237 15.01 -3.84 6.14
C ASN A 237 16.28 -3.17 6.68
N LEU A 238 16.29 -2.64 7.90
CA LEU A 238 17.51 -2.15 8.57
C LEU A 238 18.51 -3.27 8.94
N LEU A 239 18.02 -4.46 9.31
CA LEU A 239 18.87 -5.63 9.61
C LEU A 239 19.41 -6.33 8.35
N ARG A 240 18.78 -6.11 7.19
CA ARG A 240 19.31 -6.45 5.86
C ARG A 240 20.41 -5.47 5.44
N GLY A 241 21.12 -5.82 4.37
CA GLY A 241 22.14 -4.98 3.74
C GLY A 241 23.23 -5.82 3.06
N PRO A 242 24.26 -5.20 2.47
CA PRO A 242 25.32 -5.91 1.74
C PRO A 242 26.07 -6.95 2.60
N VAL A 243 26.39 -8.10 2.00
CA VAL A 243 27.19 -9.16 2.65
C VAL A 243 28.61 -8.65 2.91
N GLY A 244 29.09 -8.84 4.14
CA GLY A 244 30.39 -8.35 4.61
C GLY A 244 30.37 -6.96 5.24
N GLU A 245 29.26 -6.21 5.14
CA GLU A 245 29.09 -4.97 5.91
C GLU A 245 28.64 -5.25 7.35
N VAL A 246 28.95 -4.31 8.25
CA VAL A 246 28.59 -4.43 9.68
C VAL A 246 27.30 -3.65 9.94
N VAL A 247 26.36 -4.27 10.66
CA VAL A 247 25.25 -3.60 11.33
C VAL A 247 25.56 -3.48 12.83
N VAL A 248 25.29 -2.32 13.41
CA VAL A 248 25.42 -2.07 14.85
C VAL A 248 24.04 -2.21 15.48
N VAL A 249 23.80 -3.37 16.10
CA VAL A 249 22.53 -3.67 16.78
C VAL A 249 22.73 -3.50 18.29
N VAL A 250 22.08 -2.49 18.88
CA VAL A 250 22.07 -2.33 20.34
C VAL A 250 20.89 -3.12 20.90
N VAL A 251 21.17 -4.10 21.76
CA VAL A 251 20.16 -4.94 22.41
C VAL A 251 20.18 -4.79 23.93
N ARG A 252 19.02 -4.97 24.56
CA ARG A 252 18.87 -5.08 26.01
C ARG A 252 18.59 -6.53 26.40
N ARG A 253 19.38 -7.04 27.33
CA ARG A 253 19.36 -8.43 27.83
C ARG A 253 19.22 -8.43 29.34
N GLY A 254 17.98 -8.28 29.82
CA GLY A 254 17.73 -7.95 31.23
C GLY A 254 18.31 -6.57 31.55
N ASP A 255 19.27 -6.54 32.47
CA ASP A 255 19.87 -5.32 33.01
C ASP A 255 21.05 -4.82 32.16
N GLU A 256 21.57 -5.65 31.24
CA GLU A 256 22.71 -5.32 30.38
C GLU A 256 22.25 -4.78 29.02
N THR A 257 22.71 -3.58 28.66
CA THR A 257 22.67 -3.07 27.29
C THR A 257 23.97 -3.46 26.59
N LEU A 258 23.86 -4.12 25.43
CA LEU A 258 24.97 -4.64 24.64
C LEU A 258 24.91 -4.03 23.24
N SER A 259 25.98 -3.34 22.82
CA SER A 259 26.18 -3.01 21.40
C SER A 259 26.83 -4.20 20.71
N LEU A 260 26.20 -4.71 19.66
CA LEU A 260 26.66 -5.85 18.87
C LEU A 260 27.02 -5.37 17.46
N GLU A 261 28.30 -5.38 17.11
CA GLU A 261 28.77 -5.27 15.73
C GLU A 261 28.59 -6.63 15.05
N ILE A 262 27.65 -6.73 14.11
CA ILE A 262 27.32 -7.97 13.40
C ILE A 262 27.64 -7.82 11.92
N THR A 263 28.59 -8.62 11.41
CA THR A 263 28.85 -8.68 9.97
C THR A 263 27.73 -9.44 9.27
N ARG A 264 27.05 -8.81 8.30
CA ARG A 264 25.98 -9.41 7.50
C ARG A 264 26.54 -10.54 6.62
N ASP A 265 25.86 -11.68 6.56
CA ASP A 265 26.21 -12.84 5.71
C ASP A 265 24.98 -13.36 4.95
N THR A 266 25.17 -14.41 4.16
CA THR A 266 24.21 -14.94 3.20
C THR A 266 23.12 -15.76 3.89
N ILE A 267 21.90 -15.21 3.97
CA ILE A 267 20.73 -15.86 4.55
C ILE A 267 19.87 -16.46 3.44
N HIS A 268 19.81 -17.79 3.34
CA HIS A 268 18.96 -18.48 2.36
C HIS A 268 17.50 -18.58 2.81
N VAL A 269 16.58 -18.57 1.84
CA VAL A 269 15.16 -18.86 1.99
C VAL A 269 14.83 -19.98 1.01
N ASP A 270 14.15 -21.03 1.47
CA ASP A 270 13.68 -22.11 0.59
C ASP A 270 12.39 -21.68 -0.13
N SER A 271 12.30 -21.95 -1.43
CA SER A 271 11.13 -21.63 -2.27
C SER A 271 10.10 -22.75 -2.34
N VAL A 272 10.51 -23.98 -2.03
CA VAL A 272 9.70 -25.20 -2.12
C VAL A 272 9.54 -25.85 -0.75
N ASP A 273 8.31 -25.87 -0.22
CA ASP A 273 7.94 -26.76 0.88
C ASP A 273 7.49 -28.11 0.30
N SER A 274 7.79 -29.22 1.00
CA SER A 274 7.49 -30.58 0.51
C SER A 274 7.02 -31.54 1.59
N ALA A 275 5.93 -32.26 1.29
CA ALA A 275 5.30 -33.24 2.18
C ALA A 275 4.84 -34.50 1.42
N MET A 276 4.56 -35.57 2.16
CA MET A 276 3.89 -36.76 1.65
C MET A 276 2.50 -36.84 2.29
N LEU A 277 1.45 -36.71 1.48
CA LEU A 277 0.06 -36.74 1.93
C LEU A 277 -0.48 -38.19 1.99
N PRO A 278 -1.56 -38.46 2.77
CA PRO A 278 -2.13 -39.80 2.93
C PRO A 278 -2.58 -40.41 1.60
N GLY A 279 -2.11 -41.63 1.33
CA GLY A 279 -2.29 -42.31 0.03
C GLY A 279 -1.02 -42.38 -0.81
N ASP A 280 0.11 -41.91 -0.28
CA ASP A 280 1.42 -41.81 -0.96
C ASP A 280 1.37 -40.82 -2.14
N VAL A 281 0.83 -39.62 -1.87
CA VAL A 281 0.77 -38.49 -2.81
C VAL A 281 1.80 -37.44 -2.41
N ALA A 282 2.72 -37.13 -3.32
CA ALA A 282 3.67 -36.04 -3.17
C ALA A 282 2.94 -34.69 -3.15
N TYR A 283 3.30 -33.80 -2.24
CA TYR A 283 2.86 -32.39 -2.24
C TYR A 283 4.08 -31.49 -2.25
N LEU A 284 4.11 -30.54 -3.19
CA LEU A 284 5.13 -29.49 -3.30
C LEU A 284 4.39 -28.15 -3.36
N SER A 285 4.61 -27.27 -2.39
CA SER A 285 4.18 -25.87 -2.49
C SER A 285 5.36 -25.05 -3.00
N ILE A 286 5.17 -24.32 -4.10
CA ILE A 286 6.19 -23.42 -4.66
C ILE A 286 5.69 -22.00 -4.44
N SER A 287 6.34 -21.25 -3.55
CA SER A 287 5.87 -19.90 -3.17
C SER A 287 6.30 -18.80 -4.15
N THR A 288 7.43 -18.98 -4.84
CA THR A 288 7.94 -18.08 -5.88
C THR A 288 9.09 -18.77 -6.64
N PHE A 289 9.41 -18.33 -7.86
CA PHE A 289 10.45 -18.94 -8.69
C PHE A 289 11.80 -18.20 -8.56
N GLN A 290 12.74 -18.85 -7.88
CA GLN A 290 14.05 -18.32 -7.46
C GLN A 290 15.20 -19.10 -8.11
N GLU A 291 16.43 -18.58 -8.05
CA GLU A 291 17.63 -19.14 -8.70
C GLU A 291 17.92 -20.64 -8.45
N ASN A 292 17.33 -21.26 -7.42
CA ASN A 292 17.48 -22.67 -7.07
C ASN A 292 16.14 -23.44 -6.99
N THR A 293 15.02 -22.89 -7.43
CA THR A 293 13.70 -23.54 -7.34
C THR A 293 13.63 -24.86 -8.14
N GLY A 294 14.23 -24.92 -9.33
CA GLY A 294 14.31 -26.16 -10.11
C GLY A 294 15.04 -27.28 -9.37
N GLU A 295 16.20 -26.97 -8.76
CA GLU A 295 16.97 -27.91 -7.95
C GLU A 295 16.18 -28.37 -6.71
N GLN A 296 15.44 -27.46 -6.06
CA GLN A 296 14.59 -27.78 -4.91
C GLN A 296 13.41 -28.69 -5.29
N VAL A 297 12.75 -28.47 -6.43
CA VAL A 297 11.69 -29.36 -6.96
C VAL A 297 12.26 -30.74 -7.29
N GLN A 298 13.39 -30.80 -7.99
CA GLN A 298 14.08 -32.06 -8.30
C GLN A 298 14.42 -32.85 -7.03
N ALA A 299 15.07 -32.21 -6.05
CA ALA A 299 15.45 -32.83 -4.79
C ALA A 299 14.22 -33.27 -3.96
N ALA A 300 13.10 -32.54 -4.03
CA ALA A 300 11.85 -32.95 -3.41
C ALA A 300 11.26 -34.20 -4.09
N LEU A 301 11.20 -34.24 -5.43
CA LEU A 301 10.71 -35.40 -6.19
C LEU A 301 11.57 -36.65 -5.95
N GLU A 302 12.90 -36.53 -5.96
CA GLU A 302 13.81 -37.64 -5.63
C GLU A 302 13.59 -38.19 -4.21
N LYS A 303 13.43 -37.30 -3.23
CA LYS A 303 13.20 -37.61 -1.81
C LYS A 303 11.85 -38.30 -1.57
N LEU A 304 10.83 -37.99 -2.38
CA LEU A 304 9.49 -38.57 -2.29
C LEU A 304 9.43 -39.97 -2.95
N GLY A 305 10.29 -40.23 -3.94
CA GLY A 305 10.61 -41.57 -4.44
C GLY A 305 9.65 -42.13 -5.49
N PRO A 306 10.02 -43.26 -6.13
CA PRO A 306 9.34 -43.80 -7.31
C PRO A 306 7.98 -44.48 -7.02
N ASP A 307 7.63 -44.68 -5.74
CA ASP A 307 6.37 -45.30 -5.32
C ASP A 307 5.21 -44.30 -5.14
N ALA A 308 5.45 -42.99 -5.35
CA ALA A 308 4.44 -41.94 -5.27
C ALA A 308 3.32 -42.16 -6.32
N LYS A 309 2.06 -42.21 -5.87
CA LYS A 309 0.89 -42.48 -6.71
C LYS A 309 0.38 -41.26 -7.46
N GLY A 310 0.90 -40.08 -7.14
CA GLY A 310 0.62 -38.81 -7.81
C GLY A 310 1.40 -37.67 -7.16
N VAL A 311 1.46 -36.53 -7.84
CA VAL A 311 2.06 -35.29 -7.36
C VAL A 311 1.02 -34.18 -7.39
N VAL A 312 0.89 -33.43 -6.30
CA VAL A 312 0.20 -32.13 -6.24
C VAL A 312 1.27 -31.05 -6.18
N ILE A 313 1.22 -30.12 -7.12
CA ILE A 313 2.04 -28.90 -7.16
C ILE A 313 1.11 -27.75 -6.83
N ASP A 314 1.40 -27.02 -5.76
CA ASP A 314 0.59 -25.91 -5.28
C ASP A 314 1.28 -24.59 -5.64
N LEU A 315 0.65 -23.83 -6.53
CA LEU A 315 1.11 -22.53 -7.03
C LEU A 315 0.21 -21.38 -6.57
N ARG A 316 -0.75 -21.64 -5.67
CA ARG A 316 -1.66 -20.61 -5.15
C ARG A 316 -0.89 -19.51 -4.41
N GLY A 317 -1.25 -18.25 -4.65
CA GLY A 317 -0.50 -17.07 -4.19
C GLY A 317 0.84 -16.81 -4.91
N ASN A 318 1.27 -17.65 -5.86
CA ASN A 318 2.58 -17.53 -6.51
C ASN A 318 2.54 -16.50 -7.65
N SER A 319 2.80 -15.24 -7.29
CA SER A 319 2.99 -14.11 -8.23
C SER A 319 4.18 -14.25 -9.21
N GLY A 320 4.83 -15.41 -9.27
CA GLY A 320 5.83 -15.78 -10.28
C GLY A 320 7.28 -15.65 -9.80
N GLY A 321 8.16 -15.24 -10.71
CA GLY A 321 9.61 -15.18 -10.50
C GLY A 321 10.39 -15.39 -11.80
N LEU A 322 11.51 -16.09 -11.73
CA LEU A 322 12.41 -16.32 -12.87
C LEU A 322 11.82 -17.29 -13.91
N LEU A 323 11.71 -16.85 -15.16
CA LEU A 323 11.24 -17.67 -16.29
C LEU A 323 12.06 -18.96 -16.46
N THR A 324 13.39 -18.87 -16.35
CA THR A 324 14.31 -20.01 -16.48
C THR A 324 14.17 -21.06 -15.37
N GLN A 325 13.44 -20.73 -14.30
CA GLN A 325 13.16 -21.64 -13.18
C GLN A 325 11.76 -22.24 -13.32
N ALA A 326 10.82 -21.54 -13.97
CA ALA A 326 9.60 -22.17 -14.45
C ALA A 326 9.90 -23.23 -15.52
N THR A 327 10.76 -22.93 -16.50
CA THR A 327 11.12 -23.92 -17.54
C THR A 327 11.82 -25.14 -16.94
N ALA A 328 12.78 -24.94 -16.03
CA ALA A 328 13.43 -26.02 -15.28
C ALA A 328 12.40 -26.89 -14.51
N VAL A 329 11.42 -26.29 -13.83
CA VAL A 329 10.36 -27.02 -13.14
C VAL A 329 9.49 -27.83 -14.12
N VAL A 330 9.13 -27.29 -15.29
CA VAL A 330 8.40 -28.06 -16.32
C VAL A 330 9.27 -29.21 -16.84
N ASP A 331 10.57 -29.00 -17.06
CA ASP A 331 11.49 -30.03 -17.61
C ASP A 331 11.64 -31.24 -16.67
N THR A 332 11.65 -31.03 -15.34
CA THR A 332 11.61 -32.15 -14.37
C THR A 332 10.34 -33.01 -14.46
N LEU A 333 9.31 -32.58 -15.21
CA LEU A 333 7.99 -33.20 -15.28
C LEU A 333 7.63 -33.75 -16.67
N VAL A 334 8.29 -33.31 -17.76
CA VAL A 334 7.96 -33.71 -19.15
C VAL A 334 9.17 -34.26 -19.89
N ARG A 335 8.97 -35.16 -20.86
CA ARG A 335 10.07 -35.75 -21.66
C ARG A 335 10.30 -35.10 -23.03
N HIS A 336 9.33 -34.36 -23.54
CA HIS A 336 9.35 -33.79 -24.89
C HIS A 336 8.27 -32.72 -25.05
N GLY A 337 8.56 -31.71 -25.86
CA GLY A 337 7.66 -30.60 -26.20
C GLY A 337 8.33 -29.24 -26.06
N GLU A 338 7.69 -28.21 -26.60
CA GLU A 338 8.05 -26.80 -26.34
C GLU A 338 7.67 -26.48 -24.88
N LEU A 339 8.65 -26.17 -24.02
CA LEU A 339 8.43 -25.78 -22.61
C LEU A 339 7.83 -24.38 -22.53
N VAL A 340 8.44 -23.44 -23.25
CA VAL A 340 7.99 -22.06 -23.40
C VAL A 340 8.42 -21.53 -24.77
N ILE A 341 7.61 -20.62 -25.32
CA ILE A 341 7.89 -19.91 -26.56
C ILE A 341 7.95 -18.42 -26.21
N VAL A 342 9.05 -17.74 -26.50
CA VAL A 342 9.21 -16.30 -26.25
C VAL A 342 9.12 -15.55 -27.57
N ARG A 343 8.24 -14.53 -27.67
CA ARG A 343 8.08 -13.69 -28.86
C ARG A 343 8.41 -12.25 -28.51
N SER A 344 9.51 -11.75 -29.07
CA SER A 344 10.02 -10.39 -28.87
C SER A 344 10.04 -9.60 -30.18
N ALA A 345 10.35 -8.30 -30.12
CA ALA A 345 10.64 -7.49 -31.29
C ALA A 345 11.84 -8.00 -32.14
N LEU A 346 12.63 -8.95 -31.63
CA LEU A 346 13.75 -9.58 -32.35
C LEU A 346 13.38 -10.92 -33.02
N GLY A 347 12.29 -11.59 -32.60
CA GLY A 347 11.85 -12.87 -33.17
C GLY A 347 11.10 -13.80 -32.21
N ARG A 348 10.82 -15.04 -32.66
CA ARG A 348 10.31 -16.17 -31.86
C ARG A 348 11.49 -17.07 -31.44
N GLU A 349 11.64 -17.27 -30.14
CA GLU A 349 12.58 -18.20 -29.52
C GLU A 349 11.79 -19.32 -28.80
N VAL A 350 12.41 -20.48 -28.57
CA VAL A 350 11.77 -21.68 -28.02
C VAL A 350 12.75 -22.41 -27.11
N GLU A 351 12.25 -22.90 -25.99
CA GLU A 351 12.96 -23.83 -25.12
C GLU A 351 12.32 -25.23 -25.23
N ASP A 352 13.08 -26.23 -25.69
CA ASP A 352 12.63 -27.62 -25.87
C ASP A 352 13.00 -28.49 -24.65
N ALA A 353 12.12 -29.41 -24.27
CA ALA A 353 12.31 -30.30 -23.13
C ALA A 353 13.46 -31.33 -23.30
N THR A 354 14.05 -31.77 -22.18
CA THR A 354 15.16 -32.73 -22.12
C THR A 354 14.75 -34.07 -21.48
N GLU A 355 15.09 -35.20 -22.12
CA GLU A 355 14.67 -36.54 -21.65
C GLU A 355 15.33 -37.00 -20.32
N ALA A 356 16.28 -36.25 -19.77
CA ALA A 356 17.28 -36.80 -18.86
C ALA A 356 16.75 -37.15 -17.46
N GLU A 357 15.85 -36.33 -16.90
CA GLU A 357 15.53 -36.33 -15.46
C GLU A 357 14.01 -36.28 -15.18
N ALA A 358 13.18 -36.46 -16.21
CA ALA A 358 11.73 -36.27 -16.17
C ALA A 358 10.94 -37.34 -15.38
N LEU A 359 10.01 -36.88 -14.53
CA LEU A 359 9.05 -37.67 -13.76
C LEU A 359 8.23 -38.62 -14.65
N ALA A 360 8.08 -39.88 -14.22
CA ALA A 360 7.40 -40.93 -15.00
C ALA A 360 5.95 -40.57 -15.38
N ASP A 361 5.60 -40.71 -16.66
CA ASP A 361 4.27 -40.39 -17.23
C ASP A 361 3.08 -41.11 -16.55
N ALA A 362 3.32 -42.25 -15.90
CA ALA A 362 2.31 -43.02 -15.16
C ALA A 362 2.00 -42.43 -13.76
N THR A 363 2.81 -41.49 -13.29
CA THR A 363 2.55 -40.69 -12.08
C THR A 363 1.76 -39.45 -12.51
N PRO A 364 0.47 -39.33 -12.15
CA PRO A 364 -0.32 -38.13 -12.45
C PRO A 364 0.24 -36.91 -11.73
N VAL A 365 0.18 -35.76 -12.40
CA VAL A 365 0.49 -34.46 -11.81
C VAL A 365 -0.81 -33.66 -11.77
N VAL A 366 -1.07 -33.05 -10.63
CA VAL A 366 -2.17 -32.11 -10.40
C VAL A 366 -1.54 -30.77 -10.01
N VAL A 367 -1.99 -29.67 -10.61
CA VAL A 367 -1.52 -28.32 -10.28
C VAL A 367 -2.68 -27.52 -9.71
N LEU A 368 -2.49 -26.92 -8.52
CA LEU A 368 -3.41 -25.94 -7.94
C LEU A 368 -2.98 -24.52 -8.35
N ILE A 369 -3.95 -23.72 -8.79
CA ILE A 369 -3.80 -22.30 -9.16
C ILE A 369 -4.95 -21.46 -8.61
N ASP A 370 -4.75 -20.15 -8.58
CA ASP A 370 -5.69 -19.13 -8.15
C ASP A 370 -5.47 -17.81 -8.90
N GLU A 371 -6.28 -16.81 -8.60
CA GLU A 371 -6.22 -15.46 -9.18
C GLU A 371 -4.88 -14.73 -8.98
N ASP A 372 -4.10 -15.08 -7.95
CA ASP A 372 -2.76 -14.55 -7.66
C ASP A 372 -1.63 -15.32 -8.40
N SER A 373 -1.92 -16.51 -8.92
CA SER A 373 -0.97 -17.33 -9.68
C SER A 373 -0.59 -16.61 -10.97
N ALA A 374 0.65 -16.11 -11.07
CA ALA A 374 1.06 -15.22 -12.15
C ALA A 374 2.41 -15.59 -12.80
N SER A 375 2.58 -15.20 -14.06
CA SER A 375 3.85 -15.22 -14.79
C SER A 375 4.51 -16.62 -14.79
N ALA A 376 5.64 -16.80 -14.10
CA ALA A 376 6.33 -18.09 -13.95
C ALA A 376 5.42 -19.24 -13.45
N ALA A 377 4.42 -18.96 -12.59
CA ALA A 377 3.44 -19.97 -12.18
C ALA A 377 2.55 -20.42 -13.35
N GLU A 378 2.19 -19.50 -14.24
CA GLU A 378 1.34 -19.73 -15.42
C GLU A 378 2.11 -20.42 -16.55
N ILE A 379 3.43 -20.23 -16.64
CA ILE A 379 4.32 -21.06 -17.48
C ILE A 379 4.25 -22.52 -17.03
N VAL A 380 4.34 -22.78 -15.72
CA VAL A 380 4.26 -24.15 -15.18
C VAL A 380 2.87 -24.76 -15.38
N SER A 381 1.80 -24.13 -14.89
CA SER A 381 0.44 -24.68 -14.99
C SER A 381 -0.05 -24.78 -16.44
N GLY A 382 0.15 -23.73 -17.23
CA GLY A 382 -0.26 -23.65 -18.64
C GLY A 382 0.59 -24.55 -19.54
N GLY A 383 1.91 -24.61 -19.34
CA GLY A 383 2.81 -25.50 -20.07
C GLY A 383 2.47 -26.97 -19.82
N LEU A 384 2.31 -27.37 -18.55
CA LEU A 384 1.94 -28.74 -18.19
C LEU A 384 0.54 -29.13 -18.68
N LYS A 385 -0.42 -28.18 -18.74
CA LYS A 385 -1.76 -28.38 -19.31
C LYS A 385 -1.73 -28.51 -20.83
N ALA A 386 -1.03 -27.62 -21.53
CA ALA A 386 -0.92 -27.63 -23.00
C ALA A 386 -0.22 -28.90 -23.52
N LEU A 387 0.88 -29.31 -22.85
CA LEU A 387 1.58 -30.57 -23.11
C LEU A 387 0.77 -31.81 -22.67
N GLY A 388 -0.36 -31.64 -21.98
CA GLY A 388 -1.20 -32.73 -21.49
C GLY A 388 -0.52 -33.60 -20.43
N ARG A 389 0.39 -33.02 -19.64
CA ARG A 389 1.14 -33.70 -18.57
C ARG A 389 0.40 -33.72 -17.23
N ALA A 390 -0.26 -32.62 -16.91
CA ALA A 390 -0.97 -32.40 -15.66
C ALA A 390 -2.47 -32.18 -15.87
N VAL A 391 -3.21 -32.18 -14.76
CA VAL A 391 -4.56 -31.61 -14.64
C VAL A 391 -4.47 -30.38 -13.76
N VAL A 392 -5.09 -29.28 -14.17
CA VAL A 392 -5.11 -28.01 -13.41
C VAL A 392 -6.43 -27.89 -12.65
N LEU A 393 -6.37 -27.53 -11.38
CA LEU A 393 -7.52 -27.29 -10.50
C LEU A 393 -7.36 -25.93 -9.81
N GLY A 394 -8.45 -25.39 -9.26
CA GLY A 394 -8.45 -24.13 -8.52
C GLY A 394 -9.24 -23.07 -9.29
N ARG A 395 -8.71 -21.84 -9.39
CA ARG A 395 -9.39 -20.74 -10.11
C ARG A 395 -8.55 -20.21 -11.26
N SER A 396 -9.19 -19.55 -12.21
CA SER A 396 -8.55 -18.96 -13.39
C SER A 396 -7.42 -17.97 -13.04
N SER A 397 -6.20 -18.23 -13.53
CA SER A 397 -4.98 -17.54 -13.07
C SER A 397 -4.86 -16.08 -13.52
N PHE A 398 -3.91 -15.32 -12.97
CA PHE A 398 -3.81 -13.86 -13.10
C PHE A 398 -3.84 -13.32 -14.55
N GLY A 399 -3.19 -13.99 -15.51
CA GLY A 399 -3.22 -13.62 -16.93
C GLY A 399 -2.02 -12.84 -17.46
N LYS A 400 -0.82 -13.02 -16.90
CA LYS A 400 0.38 -12.26 -17.29
C LYS A 400 1.32 -13.05 -18.21
N GLY A 401 0.97 -13.10 -19.49
CA GLY A 401 1.81 -13.63 -20.57
C GLY A 401 2.97 -12.71 -21.04
N THR A 402 3.46 -11.79 -20.20
CA THR A 402 4.55 -10.85 -20.57
C THR A 402 5.86 -11.12 -19.84
N VAL A 403 6.98 -10.94 -20.55
CA VAL A 403 8.35 -11.07 -20.03
C VAL A 403 8.93 -9.67 -19.77
N GLN A 404 9.34 -9.41 -18.53
CA GLN A 404 10.13 -8.23 -18.19
C GLN A 404 11.62 -8.55 -18.05
N MET A 405 12.47 -7.71 -18.64
CA MET A 405 13.89 -7.64 -18.30
C MET A 405 14.13 -6.57 -17.24
N VAL A 406 14.88 -6.92 -16.19
CA VAL A 406 15.44 -5.95 -15.24
C VAL A 406 16.70 -5.35 -15.88
N LYS A 407 16.75 -4.02 -15.99
CA LYS A 407 17.88 -3.25 -16.51
C LYS A 407 18.49 -2.44 -15.36
N PRO A 408 19.60 -2.87 -14.74
CA PRO A 408 20.26 -2.10 -13.70
C PRO A 408 20.76 -0.75 -14.20
N ALA A 409 20.68 0.26 -13.33
CA ALA A 409 21.20 1.60 -13.52
C ALA A 409 21.89 2.04 -12.22
N SER A 410 22.95 2.85 -12.33
CA SER A 410 23.67 3.38 -11.16
C SER A 410 23.93 4.90 -11.19
N PRO A 411 22.94 5.74 -11.58
CA PRO A 411 23.07 7.19 -11.47
C PRO A 411 23.18 7.60 -10.00
N TYR A 412 23.80 8.76 -9.76
CA TYR A 412 23.91 9.37 -8.42
C TYR A 412 24.61 8.49 -7.35
N GLY A 413 25.19 7.34 -7.73
CA GLY A 413 25.78 6.36 -6.82
C GLY A 413 24.78 5.42 -6.14
N ARG A 414 23.52 5.34 -6.61
CA ARG A 414 22.47 4.46 -6.06
C ARG A 414 22.25 3.27 -7.00
N GLU A 415 22.05 2.06 -6.48
CA GLU A 415 21.64 0.92 -7.32
C GLU A 415 20.13 0.97 -7.57
N LEU A 416 19.73 1.05 -8.84
CA LEU A 416 18.35 1.17 -9.33
C LEU A 416 18.12 0.18 -10.47
N ALA A 417 16.87 -0.06 -10.87
CA ALA A 417 16.62 -0.75 -12.14
C ALA A 417 15.33 -0.36 -12.83
N LEU A 418 15.38 -0.24 -14.15
CA LEU A 418 14.17 -0.23 -14.99
C LEU A 418 13.73 -1.68 -15.24
N LYS A 419 12.56 -2.05 -14.73
CA LYS A 419 11.87 -3.30 -15.07
C LYS A 419 11.07 -3.02 -16.34
N LEU A 420 11.39 -3.68 -17.45
CA LEU A 420 10.89 -3.33 -18.79
C LEU A 420 10.27 -4.53 -19.50
N THR A 421 9.03 -4.42 -19.99
CA THR A 421 8.42 -5.45 -20.85
C THR A 421 9.05 -5.46 -22.24
N VAL A 422 9.55 -6.62 -22.68
CA VAL A 422 10.34 -6.77 -23.93
C VAL A 422 9.85 -7.89 -24.85
N ALA A 423 9.01 -8.78 -24.35
CA ALA A 423 8.44 -9.91 -25.07
C ALA A 423 7.10 -10.34 -24.46
N GLU A 424 6.27 -11.01 -25.25
CA GLU A 424 5.26 -11.93 -24.73
C GLU A 424 5.84 -13.36 -24.65
N TYR A 425 5.21 -14.22 -23.87
CA TYR A 425 5.48 -15.66 -23.89
C TYR A 425 4.20 -16.45 -24.09
N LEU A 426 4.33 -17.61 -24.72
CA LEU A 426 3.26 -18.52 -25.10
C LEU A 426 3.59 -19.92 -24.55
N VAL A 427 2.55 -20.68 -24.20
CA VAL A 427 2.68 -22.11 -23.85
C VAL A 427 2.52 -22.99 -25.09
N ALA A 428 2.86 -24.28 -24.96
CA ALA A 428 3.01 -25.21 -26.08
C ALA A 428 1.87 -25.15 -27.12
N GLY A 429 2.24 -25.07 -28.40
CA GLY A 429 1.29 -24.84 -29.49
C GLY A 429 0.88 -23.38 -29.70
N ASP A 430 1.79 -22.44 -29.41
CA ASP A 430 1.63 -20.97 -29.59
C ASP A 430 0.42 -20.37 -28.86
N GLN A 431 0.00 -20.93 -27.72
CA GLN A 431 -1.15 -20.44 -26.94
C GLN A 431 -0.74 -19.25 -26.05
N SER A 432 -1.35 -18.08 -26.28
CA SER A 432 -1.17 -16.91 -25.40
C SER A 432 -2.10 -16.98 -24.20
N ILE A 433 -1.58 -16.60 -23.04
CA ILE A 433 -2.33 -16.44 -21.78
C ILE A 433 -2.44 -14.96 -21.35
N GLN A 434 -1.88 -14.02 -22.12
CA GLN A 434 -1.93 -12.60 -21.77
C GLN A 434 -3.39 -12.11 -21.78
N SER A 435 -3.83 -11.50 -20.66
CA SER A 435 -5.21 -11.12 -20.36
C SER A 435 -6.24 -12.27 -20.29
N LEU A 436 -5.81 -13.54 -20.37
CA LEU A 436 -6.70 -14.72 -20.37
C LEU A 436 -6.38 -15.74 -19.27
N GLY A 437 -5.12 -15.80 -18.82
CA GLY A 437 -4.61 -16.76 -17.84
C GLY A 437 -4.66 -18.21 -18.29
N VAL A 438 -4.35 -19.08 -17.34
CA VAL A 438 -4.54 -20.52 -17.40
C VAL A 438 -5.88 -20.80 -16.73
N LEU A 439 -6.87 -21.17 -17.53
CA LEU A 439 -8.13 -21.69 -17.02
C LEU A 439 -7.91 -23.08 -16.40
N PRO A 440 -8.57 -23.43 -15.29
CA PRO A 440 -8.48 -24.77 -14.74
C PRO A 440 -9.16 -25.83 -15.62
N ASP A 441 -8.88 -27.10 -15.39
CA ASP A 441 -9.66 -28.23 -15.93
C ASP A 441 -10.88 -28.54 -15.05
N VAL A 442 -10.75 -28.27 -13.74
CA VAL A 442 -11.85 -28.23 -12.78
C VAL A 442 -11.76 -26.94 -11.94
N GLU A 443 -12.71 -26.03 -12.10
CA GLU A 443 -12.83 -24.84 -11.26
C GLU A 443 -13.22 -25.24 -9.82
N LEU A 444 -12.59 -24.67 -8.81
CA LEU A 444 -12.86 -24.91 -7.40
C LEU A 444 -13.35 -23.62 -6.74
N LEU A 445 -14.66 -23.56 -6.47
CA LEU A 445 -15.31 -22.39 -5.88
C LEU A 445 -15.62 -22.62 -4.39
N PRO A 446 -15.02 -21.85 -3.46
CA PRO A 446 -15.31 -21.98 -2.04
C PRO A 446 -16.76 -21.59 -1.71
N VAL A 447 -17.29 -22.26 -0.69
CA VAL A 447 -18.53 -21.91 -0.01
C VAL A 447 -18.24 -21.73 1.48
N GLU A 448 -18.33 -20.49 1.97
CA GLU A 448 -18.21 -20.15 3.39
C GLU A 448 -19.60 -19.97 4.03
N MET A 449 -19.82 -20.58 5.19
CA MET A 449 -21.04 -20.34 5.98
C MET A 449 -20.93 -19.04 6.78
N SER A 450 -21.95 -18.18 6.71
CA SER A 450 -22.01 -16.98 7.55
C SER A 450 -22.37 -17.32 9.00
N LEU A 451 -22.05 -16.40 9.93
CA LEU A 451 -22.61 -16.42 11.29
C LEU A 451 -24.10 -16.02 11.30
N ILE A 452 -24.63 -15.50 10.19
CA ILE A 452 -26.03 -15.14 10.00
C ILE A 452 -26.76 -16.31 9.29
N PRO A 453 -27.74 -16.98 9.91
CA PRO A 453 -28.49 -18.05 9.27
C PRO A 453 -29.23 -17.57 8.02
N GLY A 454 -29.13 -18.33 6.92
CA GLY A 454 -29.66 -17.95 5.61
C GLY A 454 -28.66 -17.25 4.69
N ILE A 455 -27.47 -16.87 5.19
CA ILE A 455 -26.39 -16.30 4.39
C ILE A 455 -25.23 -17.31 4.31
N ALA A 456 -24.75 -17.53 3.11
CA ALA A 456 -23.45 -18.10 2.83
C ALA A 456 -22.71 -17.15 1.88
N ARG A 457 -21.45 -17.45 1.59
CA ARG A 457 -20.72 -16.89 0.46
C ARG A 457 -20.32 -18.05 -0.43
N PHE A 458 -21.16 -18.37 -1.40
CA PHE A 458 -20.75 -19.09 -2.59
C PHE A 458 -19.98 -18.08 -3.43
N TYR A 459 -18.67 -18.25 -3.55
CA TYR A 459 -17.86 -17.32 -4.35
C TYR A 459 -18.17 -17.53 -5.84
N ASP A 460 -18.25 -16.43 -6.59
CA ASP A 460 -18.54 -16.37 -8.02
C ASP A 460 -17.26 -16.16 -8.84
N GLU A 461 -17.36 -16.18 -10.18
CA GLU A 461 -16.22 -15.85 -11.05
C GLU A 461 -15.87 -14.36 -11.00
N GLU A 462 -16.88 -13.46 -10.94
CA GLU A 462 -16.67 -12.02 -11.12
C GLU A 462 -15.75 -11.41 -10.04
N ARG A 463 -15.89 -11.86 -8.79
CA ARG A 463 -15.05 -11.37 -7.68
C ARG A 463 -13.56 -11.67 -7.87
N PHE A 464 -13.21 -12.79 -8.51
CA PHE A 464 -11.84 -13.13 -8.85
C PHE A 464 -11.37 -12.38 -10.11
N GLU A 465 -12.26 -12.24 -11.09
CA GLU A 465 -12.02 -11.53 -12.35
C GLU A 465 -11.60 -10.06 -12.17
N ARG A 466 -12.16 -9.38 -11.16
CA ARG A 466 -11.80 -7.99 -10.81
C ARG A 466 -10.30 -7.78 -10.52
N GLN A 467 -9.55 -8.82 -10.16
CA GLN A 467 -8.12 -8.72 -9.81
C GLN A 467 -7.14 -9.03 -10.96
N ARG A 468 -7.61 -9.65 -12.05
CA ARG A 468 -6.77 -10.19 -13.14
C ARG A 468 -6.11 -9.10 -13.99
N GLU A 469 -5.10 -9.48 -14.79
CA GLU A 469 -4.36 -8.59 -15.71
C GLU A 469 -5.27 -7.72 -16.57
N ARG A 470 -6.36 -8.30 -17.11
CA ARG A 470 -7.32 -7.60 -17.98
C ARG A 470 -8.11 -6.49 -17.28
N SER A 471 -8.18 -6.52 -15.96
CA SER A 471 -8.83 -5.51 -15.13
C SER A 471 -7.89 -4.34 -14.80
N ARG A 472 -6.60 -4.43 -15.14
CA ARG A 472 -5.63 -3.34 -14.96
C ARG A 472 -5.74 -2.27 -16.04
N THR A 473 -5.59 -1.02 -15.61
CA THR A 473 -5.39 0.13 -16.50
C THR A 473 -4.18 -0.09 -17.40
N ALA A 474 -4.32 0.23 -18.69
CA ALA A 474 -3.29 0.09 -19.72
C ALA A 474 -2.70 -1.32 -19.89
N HIS A 475 -3.37 -2.40 -19.48
CA HIS A 475 -2.88 -3.75 -19.73
C HIS A 475 -2.59 -4.03 -21.22
N LEU A 476 -1.69 -4.98 -21.49
CA LEU A 476 -1.38 -5.43 -22.85
C LEU A 476 -2.39 -6.51 -23.26
N PRO A 477 -3.17 -6.37 -24.34
CA PRO A 477 -3.94 -7.47 -24.91
C PRO A 477 -3.01 -8.44 -25.65
N SER A 478 -3.50 -9.65 -25.94
CA SER A 478 -2.83 -10.59 -26.84
C SER A 478 -2.58 -9.96 -28.21
N ALA A 479 -1.37 -10.13 -28.75
CA ALA A 479 -0.90 -9.51 -30.00
C ALA A 479 -1.69 -9.87 -31.27
N GLU A 480 -2.68 -10.79 -31.20
CA GLU A 480 -3.53 -11.16 -32.34
C GLU A 480 -5.04 -10.92 -32.15
N HIS A 481 -5.58 -10.57 -30.97
CA HIS A 481 -7.04 -10.63 -30.74
C HIS A 481 -7.68 -9.47 -29.95
N HIS A 482 -8.92 -9.16 -30.34
CA HIS A 482 -9.88 -8.29 -29.65
C HIS A 482 -10.42 -8.95 -28.36
N PRO A 483 -10.95 -8.17 -27.40
CA PRO A 483 -11.29 -8.66 -26.05
C PRO A 483 -12.66 -9.36 -25.94
N GLU A 484 -13.12 -10.04 -27.00
CA GLU A 484 -14.23 -11.00 -26.87
C GLU A 484 -13.65 -12.34 -26.42
N LEU A 485 -14.02 -12.80 -25.22
CA LEU A 485 -13.75 -14.17 -24.79
C LEU A 485 -14.36 -15.16 -25.80
N PRO A 486 -13.59 -16.08 -26.41
CA PRO A 486 -14.12 -17.31 -27.00
C PRO A 486 -15.27 -17.91 -26.19
N ALA A 487 -16.38 -18.26 -26.87
CA ALA A 487 -17.61 -18.79 -26.26
C ALA A 487 -17.50 -20.23 -25.71
N ASP A 488 -16.28 -20.66 -25.36
CA ASP A 488 -15.88 -21.96 -24.82
C ASP A 488 -14.78 -21.74 -23.74
N HIS A 489 -14.76 -20.57 -23.10
CA HIS A 489 -13.78 -20.16 -22.08
C HIS A 489 -14.18 -20.49 -20.62
N GLY A 490 -15.23 -21.29 -20.41
CA GLY A 490 -15.44 -21.89 -19.10
C GLY A 490 -14.36 -22.94 -18.78
N ALA A 491 -14.17 -23.24 -17.50
CA ALA A 491 -13.43 -24.44 -17.11
C ALA A 491 -14.09 -25.72 -17.66
N GLY A 492 -13.34 -26.81 -17.79
CA GLY A 492 -13.86 -28.09 -18.31
C GLY A 492 -14.97 -28.71 -17.45
N SER A 493 -15.04 -28.29 -16.19
CA SER A 493 -16.12 -28.51 -15.21
C SER A 493 -15.87 -27.53 -14.05
N SER A 494 -16.91 -27.18 -13.29
CA SER A 494 -16.78 -26.54 -11.97
C SER A 494 -17.11 -27.54 -10.85
N LEU A 495 -16.70 -27.22 -9.63
CA LEU A 495 -17.00 -27.95 -8.40
C LEU A 495 -17.03 -26.94 -7.25
N ARG A 496 -18.10 -26.98 -6.44
CA ARG A 496 -18.17 -26.21 -5.19
C ARG A 496 -17.67 -27.03 -4.01
N TYR A 497 -17.10 -26.37 -3.00
CA TYR A 497 -16.61 -27.06 -1.80
C TYR A 497 -16.89 -26.29 -0.51
N LEU A 498 -17.12 -27.01 0.59
CA LEU A 498 -17.39 -26.39 1.89
C LEU A 498 -16.08 -26.05 2.63
N TRP A 499 -15.84 -24.75 2.85
CA TRP A 499 -14.72 -24.26 3.66
C TRP A 499 -15.09 -24.22 5.15
N THR A 500 -14.46 -25.08 5.95
CA THR A 500 -14.69 -25.20 7.41
C THR A 500 -13.43 -25.11 8.26
N GLY A 501 -12.24 -25.24 7.65
CA GLY A 501 -10.97 -25.39 8.38
C GLY A 501 -10.81 -26.72 9.13
N GLU A 502 -11.70 -27.71 8.94
CA GLU A 502 -11.62 -29.01 9.63
C GLU A 502 -11.16 -30.16 8.71
N VAL A 503 -10.18 -30.94 9.19
CA VAL A 503 -9.72 -32.17 8.52
C VAL A 503 -10.74 -33.29 8.70
N PRO A 504 -11.22 -33.95 7.61
CA PRO A 504 -12.07 -35.13 7.70
C PRO A 504 -11.47 -36.25 8.57
N THR A 505 -12.30 -36.88 9.40
CA THR A 505 -11.90 -37.91 10.38
C THR A 505 -11.05 -39.02 9.79
N GLU A 506 -11.38 -39.48 8.59
CA GLU A 506 -10.69 -40.58 7.89
C GLU A 506 -9.25 -40.23 7.52
N LEU A 507 -8.99 -38.98 7.14
CA LEU A 507 -7.64 -38.46 6.88
C LEU A 507 -6.87 -38.24 8.19
N ARG A 508 -7.58 -37.85 9.26
CA ARG A 508 -7.05 -37.71 10.62
C ARG A 508 -6.71 -39.04 11.29
N GLU A 509 -7.34 -40.14 10.87
CA GLU A 509 -6.94 -41.50 11.26
C GLU A 509 -5.79 -42.05 10.40
N ALA A 510 -5.62 -41.54 9.17
CA ALA A 510 -4.58 -41.99 8.24
C ALA A 510 -3.17 -41.43 8.52
N THR A 511 -3.03 -40.32 9.25
CA THR A 511 -1.73 -39.76 9.65
C THR A 511 -1.77 -39.08 11.02
N THR A 512 -0.63 -39.06 11.71
CA THR A 512 -0.41 -38.30 12.96
C THR A 512 0.61 -37.18 12.81
N ASP A 513 1.07 -36.89 11.59
CA ASP A 513 1.94 -35.75 11.32
C ASP A 513 1.11 -34.46 11.31
N VAL A 514 1.34 -33.59 12.30
CA VAL A 514 0.59 -32.35 12.48
C VAL A 514 0.72 -31.43 11.25
N SER A 515 1.89 -31.34 10.63
CA SER A 515 2.08 -30.50 9.45
C SER A 515 1.30 -31.01 8.23
N VAL A 516 1.11 -32.33 8.12
CA VAL A 516 0.28 -32.92 7.06
C VAL A 516 -1.21 -32.73 7.36
N LEU A 517 -1.61 -32.80 8.64
CA LEU A 517 -2.98 -32.49 9.05
C LEU A 517 -3.33 -31.00 8.83
N ASP A 518 -2.40 -30.08 9.12
CA ASP A 518 -2.61 -28.65 8.91
C ASP A 518 -2.80 -28.32 7.42
N ARG A 519 -1.97 -28.90 6.52
CA ARG A 519 -2.17 -28.79 5.06
C ARG A 519 -3.45 -29.47 4.56
N LEU A 520 -4.08 -30.37 5.33
CA LEU A 520 -5.35 -31.02 4.99
C LEU A 520 -6.59 -30.37 5.62
N GLN A 521 -6.41 -29.23 6.33
CA GLN A 521 -7.52 -28.33 6.67
C GLN A 521 -8.00 -27.55 5.44
N ASP A 522 -7.10 -27.36 4.46
CA ASP A 522 -7.39 -26.81 3.14
C ASP A 522 -8.20 -27.80 2.28
N PRO A 523 -9.43 -27.44 1.86
CA PRO A 523 -10.26 -28.30 1.02
C PRO A 523 -9.69 -28.55 -0.38
N GLU A 524 -8.98 -27.59 -0.97
CA GLU A 524 -8.44 -27.68 -2.34
C GLU A 524 -7.23 -28.61 -2.37
N ILE A 525 -6.33 -28.56 -1.38
CA ILE A 525 -5.23 -29.53 -1.23
C ILE A 525 -5.78 -30.96 -1.09
N ARG A 526 -6.84 -31.12 -0.29
CA ARG A 526 -7.55 -32.40 -0.15
C ARG A 526 -8.18 -32.86 -1.46
N ILE A 527 -8.84 -31.98 -2.21
CA ILE A 527 -9.47 -32.28 -3.52
C ILE A 527 -8.39 -32.65 -4.55
N ALA A 528 -7.31 -31.89 -4.65
CA ALA A 528 -6.17 -32.18 -5.53
C ALA A 528 -5.54 -33.54 -5.22
N ARG A 529 -5.44 -33.91 -3.94
CA ARG A 529 -5.00 -35.24 -3.50
C ARG A 529 -5.96 -36.36 -3.94
N GLU A 530 -7.28 -36.15 -3.83
CA GLU A 530 -8.29 -37.10 -4.32
C GLU A 530 -8.26 -37.27 -5.84
N VAL A 531 -8.08 -36.16 -6.58
CA VAL A 531 -7.88 -36.18 -8.05
C VAL A 531 -6.59 -36.92 -8.41
N ALA A 532 -5.46 -36.62 -7.76
CA ALA A 532 -4.20 -37.31 -8.00
C ALA A 532 -4.30 -38.83 -7.78
N LEU A 533 -4.99 -39.27 -6.72
CA LEU A 533 -5.26 -40.69 -6.47
C LEU A 533 -6.22 -41.30 -7.50
N GLY A 534 -7.25 -40.57 -7.93
CA GLY A 534 -8.20 -41.02 -8.93
C GLY A 534 -7.65 -41.09 -10.36
N LEU A 535 -6.57 -40.36 -10.65
CA LEU A 535 -5.83 -40.38 -11.91
C LEU A 535 -4.62 -41.33 -11.91
N ALA A 536 -4.39 -42.08 -10.83
CA ALA A 536 -3.24 -42.97 -10.68
C ALA A 536 -3.15 -43.98 -11.84
N HIS A 537 -1.95 -44.10 -12.43
CA HIS A 537 -1.63 -44.94 -13.58
C HIS A 537 -2.24 -44.52 -14.94
N THR A 538 -2.94 -43.38 -15.05
CA THR A 538 -3.50 -42.92 -16.33
C THR A 538 -2.45 -42.26 -17.23
N THR A 539 -1.88 -43.03 -18.16
CA THR A 539 -0.88 -42.52 -19.12
C THR A 539 -1.51 -41.84 -20.34
N ASP A 540 -2.71 -42.27 -20.76
CA ASP A 540 -3.38 -41.73 -21.96
C ASP A 540 -4.22 -40.48 -21.65
N ARG A 541 -4.33 -39.56 -22.61
CA ARG A 541 -5.04 -38.27 -22.45
C ARG A 541 -6.56 -38.44 -22.32
N GLU A 542 -7.15 -39.33 -23.11
CA GLU A 542 -8.60 -39.58 -23.06
C GLU A 542 -8.97 -40.44 -21.85
N GLU A 543 -8.12 -41.41 -21.47
CA GLU A 543 -8.26 -42.16 -20.21
C GLU A 543 -8.19 -41.23 -18.98
N ARG A 544 -7.25 -40.28 -18.96
CA ARG A 544 -7.13 -39.29 -17.90
C ARG A 544 -8.34 -38.34 -17.88
N LYS A 545 -8.82 -37.88 -19.03
CA LYS A 545 -10.03 -37.03 -19.12
C LYS A 545 -11.28 -37.76 -18.61
N ALA A 546 -11.45 -39.04 -18.97
CA ALA A 546 -12.57 -39.85 -18.49
C ALA A 546 -12.48 -40.12 -16.97
N SER A 547 -11.27 -40.37 -16.46
CA SER A 547 -11.02 -40.58 -15.03
C SER A 547 -11.24 -39.31 -14.22
N LEU A 548 -10.79 -38.15 -14.73
CA LEU A 548 -11.05 -36.84 -14.14
C LEU A 548 -12.55 -36.58 -14.00
N ALA A 549 -13.32 -36.69 -15.08
CA ALA A 549 -14.76 -36.47 -15.06
C ALA A 549 -15.50 -37.41 -14.08
N ALA A 550 -15.03 -38.66 -13.93
CA ALA A 550 -15.59 -39.60 -12.96
C ALA A 550 -15.23 -39.26 -11.50
N VAL A 551 -14.05 -38.69 -11.25
CA VAL A 551 -13.58 -38.30 -9.92
C VAL A 551 -14.18 -36.96 -9.50
N THR A 552 -14.19 -35.95 -10.38
CA THR A 552 -14.86 -34.66 -10.17
C THR A 552 -16.33 -34.89 -9.82
N LYS A 553 -17.09 -35.64 -10.63
CA LYS A 553 -18.51 -35.93 -10.34
C LYS A 553 -18.75 -36.64 -9.00
N ARG A 554 -17.77 -37.40 -8.49
CA ARG A 554 -17.86 -37.97 -7.14
C ARG A 554 -17.64 -36.90 -6.08
N LEU A 555 -16.55 -36.13 -6.21
CA LEU A 555 -16.17 -35.10 -5.23
C LEU A 555 -17.21 -33.99 -5.15
N ASP A 556 -17.75 -33.58 -6.29
CA ASP A 556 -18.87 -32.64 -6.45
C ASP A 556 -20.08 -33.09 -5.62
N ALA A 557 -20.56 -34.32 -5.85
CA ALA A 557 -21.64 -34.91 -5.06
C ALA A 557 -21.25 -35.27 -3.61
N ASP A 558 -19.96 -35.34 -3.25
CA ASP A 558 -19.50 -35.47 -1.86
C ASP A 558 -19.50 -34.10 -1.15
N GLU A 559 -19.20 -33.00 -1.85
CA GLU A 559 -19.18 -31.63 -1.32
C GLU A 559 -20.56 -30.96 -1.27
N ASP A 560 -21.40 -31.09 -2.30
CA ASP A 560 -22.75 -30.54 -2.32
C ASP A 560 -23.58 -31.06 -1.14
N ARG A 561 -23.40 -32.34 -0.77
CA ARG A 561 -24.02 -32.90 0.45
C ARG A 561 -23.50 -32.23 1.72
N ARG A 562 -22.21 -31.88 1.82
CA ARG A 562 -21.66 -31.13 2.97
C ARG A 562 -22.23 -29.71 3.02
N ILE A 563 -22.41 -29.07 1.86
CA ILE A 563 -23.00 -27.73 1.75
C ILE A 563 -24.47 -27.75 2.20
N VAL A 564 -25.27 -28.71 1.70
CA VAL A 564 -26.68 -28.89 2.13
C VAL A 564 -26.78 -29.24 3.62
N GLU A 565 -25.93 -30.14 4.13
CA GLU A 565 -25.88 -30.48 5.57
C GLU A 565 -25.53 -29.27 6.45
N ALA A 566 -24.63 -28.39 6.01
CA ALA A 566 -24.31 -27.14 6.73
C ALA A 566 -25.48 -26.14 6.70
N LEU A 567 -26.20 -26.07 5.57
CA LEU A 567 -27.35 -25.19 5.36
C LEU A 567 -28.66 -25.65 6.06
N GLU A 568 -28.75 -26.87 6.60
CA GLU A 568 -29.92 -27.32 7.40
C GLU A 568 -30.31 -26.31 8.49
N SER A 569 -29.30 -25.69 9.12
CA SER A 569 -29.48 -24.70 10.19
C SER A 569 -30.17 -23.40 9.71
N SER A 570 -30.03 -23.07 8.42
CA SER A 570 -30.57 -21.88 7.76
C SER A 570 -32.04 -22.02 7.34
N LYS A 571 -32.56 -23.26 7.23
CA LYS A 571 -33.89 -23.59 6.67
C LYS A 571 -34.10 -23.15 5.21
N VAL A 572 -33.02 -22.96 4.46
CA VAL A 572 -33.06 -22.79 3.01
C VAL A 572 -32.97 -24.18 2.40
N ASP A 573 -33.88 -24.53 1.49
CA ASP A 573 -33.73 -25.75 0.70
C ASP A 573 -32.81 -25.45 -0.49
N TRP A 574 -31.70 -26.19 -0.56
CA TRP A 574 -30.63 -26.01 -1.53
C TRP A 574 -30.41 -27.27 -2.38
N SER A 575 -31.38 -28.19 -2.38
CA SER A 575 -31.36 -29.39 -3.22
C SER A 575 -31.65 -29.08 -4.71
N ASP A 576 -31.24 -30.01 -5.58
CA ASP A 576 -31.41 -30.02 -7.03
C ASP A 576 -32.30 -31.18 -7.54
N ASP A 577 -33.24 -31.64 -6.70
CA ASP A 577 -34.03 -32.86 -6.91
C ASP A 577 -35.31 -32.68 -7.78
N GLU A 578 -35.84 -31.46 -8.01
CA GLU A 578 -37.12 -31.23 -8.73
C GLU A 578 -37.04 -30.26 -9.95
N ALA A 579 -35.84 -29.95 -10.47
CA ALA A 579 -35.63 -29.08 -11.64
C ALA A 579 -36.57 -29.39 -12.84
N GLY A 580 -37.39 -28.41 -13.23
CA GLY A 580 -38.34 -28.55 -14.34
C GLY A 580 -37.79 -28.13 -15.70
N GLU A 581 -38.20 -28.81 -16.77
CA GLU A 581 -37.80 -28.47 -18.16
C GLU A 581 -38.37 -27.10 -18.61
N GLY A 582 -37.61 -26.03 -18.36
CA GLY A 582 -37.91 -24.67 -18.82
C GLY A 582 -36.87 -23.67 -18.35
N ALA A 583 -36.70 -22.56 -19.10
CA ALA A 583 -35.92 -21.44 -18.60
C ALA A 583 -36.63 -20.79 -17.40
N PRO A 584 -35.90 -20.35 -16.36
CA PRO A 584 -36.47 -19.63 -15.23
C PRO A 584 -37.17 -18.34 -15.68
N SER A 585 -38.06 -17.84 -14.84
CA SER A 585 -38.72 -16.54 -15.05
C SER A 585 -38.96 -15.91 -13.69
N LEU A 586 -37.98 -15.13 -13.25
CA LEU A 586 -37.99 -14.48 -11.94
C LEU A 586 -38.48 -13.04 -12.06
N GLU A 587 -39.27 -12.60 -11.08
CA GLU A 587 -39.56 -11.20 -10.82
C GLU A 587 -38.87 -10.82 -9.50
N VAL A 588 -37.96 -9.85 -9.56
CA VAL A 588 -37.15 -9.39 -8.42
C VAL A 588 -37.49 -7.94 -8.07
N SER A 589 -37.43 -7.60 -6.77
CA SER A 589 -37.42 -6.22 -6.32
C SER A 589 -36.64 -6.08 -5.01
N LEU A 590 -35.80 -5.05 -4.92
CA LEU A 590 -35.19 -4.58 -3.68
C LEU A 590 -36.03 -3.48 -3.04
N THR A 591 -36.14 -3.48 -1.70
CA THR A 591 -36.69 -2.35 -0.93
C THR A 591 -35.92 -2.11 0.35
N LEU A 592 -35.49 -0.88 0.59
CA LEU A 592 -34.99 -0.44 1.89
C LEU A 592 -36.14 -0.45 2.91
N GLU A 593 -35.96 -1.12 4.06
CA GLU A 593 -36.94 -1.08 5.15
C GLU A 593 -36.81 0.22 5.96
N GLY A 594 -37.94 0.92 6.17
CA GLY A 594 -38.01 2.10 7.03
C GLY A 594 -38.93 3.20 6.50
N GLU A 595 -38.82 4.39 7.09
CA GLU A 595 -39.22 5.63 6.41
C GLU A 595 -38.11 6.04 5.42
N ALA A 596 -38.44 6.84 4.40
CA ALA A 596 -37.50 7.29 3.37
C ALA A 596 -36.51 8.38 3.85
N ALA A 597 -35.89 8.15 5.01
CA ALA A 597 -34.75 8.90 5.52
C ALA A 597 -33.43 8.27 5.05
N PRO A 598 -32.33 9.03 4.98
CA PRO A 598 -31.01 8.45 4.72
C PRO A 598 -30.58 7.46 5.80
N VAL A 599 -29.86 6.41 5.39
CA VAL A 599 -29.11 5.50 6.26
C VAL A 599 -28.03 6.29 7.02
N ALA A 600 -27.86 6.06 8.32
CA ALA A 600 -26.79 6.68 9.08
C ALA A 600 -25.48 5.87 8.92
N ALA A 601 -24.40 6.53 8.52
CA ALA A 601 -23.08 5.88 8.43
C ALA A 601 -22.65 5.33 9.80
N GLY A 602 -22.30 4.04 9.85
CA GLY A 602 -21.99 3.31 11.09
C GLY A 602 -23.19 2.66 11.80
N GLU A 603 -24.42 2.86 11.35
CA GLU A 603 -25.60 2.11 11.84
C GLU A 603 -26.04 1.04 10.82
N PRO A 604 -26.49 -0.14 11.27
CA PRO A 604 -27.00 -1.17 10.37
C PRO A 604 -28.37 -0.79 9.80
N PHE A 605 -28.64 -1.20 8.56
CA PHE A 605 -29.90 -0.98 7.85
C PHE A 605 -30.34 -2.25 7.14
N VAL A 606 -31.64 -2.39 6.89
CA VAL A 606 -32.21 -3.60 6.29
C VAL A 606 -32.66 -3.32 4.86
N VAL A 607 -32.20 -4.17 3.93
CA VAL A 607 -32.70 -4.22 2.56
C VAL A 607 -33.43 -5.54 2.36
N SER A 608 -34.72 -5.52 2.03
CA SER A 608 -35.47 -6.72 1.68
C SER A 608 -35.32 -7.03 0.19
N LEU A 609 -34.73 -8.18 -0.12
CA LEU A 609 -34.81 -8.85 -1.41
C LEU A 609 -36.11 -9.64 -1.50
N ARG A 610 -36.94 -9.34 -2.49
CA ARG A 610 -38.10 -10.16 -2.89
C ARG A 610 -37.81 -10.82 -4.23
N VAL A 611 -37.98 -12.15 -4.30
CA VAL A 611 -37.88 -12.92 -5.54
C VAL A 611 -39.13 -13.79 -5.70
N ALA A 612 -39.74 -13.76 -6.88
CA ALA A 612 -40.93 -14.55 -7.17
C ALA A 612 -40.83 -15.30 -8.51
N ASN A 613 -41.17 -16.59 -8.50
CA ASN A 613 -41.20 -17.41 -9.70
C ASN A 613 -42.50 -17.14 -10.48
N ARG A 614 -42.38 -16.57 -11.68
CA ARG A 614 -43.48 -16.30 -12.62
C ARG A 614 -43.53 -17.33 -13.77
N GLY A 615 -42.63 -18.30 -13.76
CA GLY A 615 -42.56 -19.41 -14.70
C GLY A 615 -43.64 -20.48 -14.50
N ALA A 616 -43.57 -21.54 -15.30
CA ALA A 616 -44.47 -22.70 -15.23
C ALA A 616 -43.85 -23.94 -14.56
N THR A 617 -42.55 -23.87 -14.25
CA THR A 617 -41.71 -24.92 -13.65
C THR A 617 -41.14 -24.45 -12.32
N PRO A 618 -40.81 -25.35 -11.38
CA PRO A 618 -39.97 -25.02 -10.23
C PRO A 618 -38.62 -24.47 -10.70
N VAL A 619 -38.01 -23.64 -9.86
CA VAL A 619 -36.62 -23.17 -10.00
C VAL A 619 -35.87 -23.44 -8.69
N GLU A 620 -34.58 -23.72 -8.79
CA GLU A 620 -33.78 -24.30 -7.70
C GLU A 620 -32.49 -23.50 -7.49
N ARG A 621 -31.83 -23.67 -6.32
CA ARG A 621 -30.63 -22.92 -5.91
C ARG A 621 -30.73 -21.41 -6.19
N VAL A 622 -31.90 -20.80 -6.03
CA VAL A 622 -32.09 -19.37 -6.33
C VAL A 622 -31.30 -18.54 -5.32
N HIS A 623 -30.52 -17.58 -5.79
CA HIS A 623 -29.74 -16.67 -4.96
C HIS A 623 -29.62 -15.31 -5.63
N GLY A 624 -29.27 -14.28 -4.85
CA GLY A 624 -28.98 -12.93 -5.35
C GLY A 624 -27.63 -12.44 -4.84
N ILE A 625 -26.79 -11.91 -5.73
CA ILE A 625 -25.45 -11.37 -5.45
C ILE A 625 -25.51 -9.85 -5.59
N THR A 626 -25.01 -9.10 -4.61
CA THR A 626 -24.99 -7.63 -4.68
C THR A 626 -23.83 -7.08 -5.52
N ASP A 627 -24.12 -6.04 -6.31
CA ASP A 627 -23.16 -5.26 -7.10
C ASP A 627 -23.19 -3.80 -6.60
N CYS A 628 -22.05 -3.28 -6.16
CA CYS A 628 -21.91 -1.91 -5.68
C CYS A 628 -20.47 -1.38 -5.80
N VAL A 629 -20.30 -0.06 -5.92
CA VAL A 629 -18.98 0.60 -5.89
C VAL A 629 -18.36 0.70 -4.48
N HIS A 630 -19.04 0.12 -3.48
CA HIS A 630 -18.64 0.10 -2.07
C HIS A 630 -18.33 -1.33 -1.64
N ASP A 631 -17.05 -1.62 -1.37
CA ASP A 631 -16.55 -2.94 -0.98
C ASP A 631 -17.31 -3.57 0.22
N GLU A 632 -17.91 -2.76 1.11
CA GLU A 632 -18.69 -3.27 2.24
C GLU A 632 -20.14 -3.67 1.90
N LEU A 633 -20.61 -3.40 0.67
CA LEU A 633 -21.96 -3.70 0.17
C LEU A 633 -21.97 -4.63 -1.06
N ASP A 634 -20.82 -4.96 -1.60
CA ASP A 634 -20.62 -5.69 -2.87
C ASP A 634 -20.22 -7.17 -2.65
N GLY A 635 -20.58 -8.05 -3.58
CA GLY A 635 -20.30 -9.49 -3.48
C GLY A 635 -21.01 -10.19 -2.31
N ILE A 636 -22.12 -9.63 -1.82
CA ILE A 636 -22.93 -10.20 -0.75
C ILE A 636 -24.01 -11.08 -1.38
N GLU A 637 -23.86 -12.39 -1.23
CA GLU A 637 -24.82 -13.37 -1.69
C GLU A 637 -25.93 -13.63 -0.66
N VAL A 638 -27.16 -13.86 -1.15
CA VAL A 638 -28.36 -14.11 -0.36
C VAL A 638 -29.09 -15.33 -0.88
N LEU A 639 -29.15 -16.39 -0.07
CA LEU A 639 -29.75 -17.67 -0.49
C LEU A 639 -31.28 -17.62 -0.39
N VAL A 640 -31.95 -17.76 -1.54
CA VAL A 640 -33.41 -17.94 -1.61
C VAL A 640 -33.75 -19.44 -1.57
N GLY A 641 -33.05 -20.28 -2.33
CA GLY A 641 -33.30 -21.72 -2.42
C GLY A 641 -34.33 -22.08 -3.49
N GLN A 642 -35.11 -23.14 -3.27
CA GLN A 642 -36.16 -23.57 -4.21
C GLN A 642 -37.38 -22.60 -4.23
N LEU A 643 -38.00 -22.42 -5.40
CA LEU A 643 -39.29 -21.71 -5.57
C LEU A 643 -40.22 -22.43 -6.57
N ALA A 644 -41.41 -22.84 -6.09
CA ALA A 644 -42.44 -23.43 -6.95
C ALA A 644 -43.11 -22.41 -7.91
N PRO A 645 -43.83 -22.85 -8.96
CA PRO A 645 -44.52 -21.95 -9.89
C PRO A 645 -45.53 -21.02 -9.19
N GLY A 646 -45.30 -19.71 -9.26
CA GLY A 646 -46.12 -18.70 -8.59
C GLY A 646 -45.77 -18.47 -7.12
N GLU A 647 -44.74 -19.13 -6.58
CA GLU A 647 -44.22 -18.89 -5.24
C GLU A 647 -43.36 -17.61 -5.18
N GLU A 648 -43.18 -17.10 -3.96
CA GLU A 648 -42.48 -15.87 -3.67
C GLU A 648 -41.78 -16.00 -2.31
N ALA A 649 -40.50 -15.61 -2.27
CA ALA A 649 -39.73 -15.50 -1.05
C ALA A 649 -39.28 -14.05 -0.82
N VAL A 650 -39.07 -13.74 0.45
CA VAL A 650 -38.40 -12.52 0.90
C VAL A 650 -37.19 -12.92 1.75
N ARG A 651 -36.11 -12.17 1.63
CA ARG A 651 -34.87 -12.27 2.41
C ARG A 651 -34.46 -10.88 2.82
N ASP A 652 -34.16 -10.70 4.10
CA ASP A 652 -33.80 -9.41 4.68
C ASP A 652 -32.29 -9.37 4.90
N LEU A 653 -31.59 -8.48 4.19
CA LEU A 653 -30.15 -8.25 4.30
C LEU A 653 -29.91 -7.20 5.38
N GLU A 654 -29.27 -7.56 6.50
CA GLU A 654 -28.72 -6.58 7.45
C GLU A 654 -27.36 -6.10 6.92
N LEU A 655 -27.35 -4.90 6.35
CA LEU A 655 -26.19 -4.25 5.74
C LEU A 655 -25.67 -3.12 6.65
N HIS A 656 -24.44 -2.69 6.41
CA HIS A 656 -23.85 -1.53 7.10
C HIS A 656 -22.94 -0.76 6.14
N VAL A 657 -22.85 0.55 6.34
CA VAL A 657 -21.89 1.43 5.66
C VAL A 657 -20.94 1.98 6.71
N MET A 658 -19.65 2.09 6.37
CA MET A 658 -18.61 2.35 7.37
C MET A 658 -18.71 3.77 7.99
N PRO A 659 -18.42 3.94 9.30
CA PRO A 659 -18.66 5.21 10.02
C PRO A 659 -17.77 6.36 9.55
N TRP A 660 -16.72 6.10 8.76
CA TRP A 660 -15.86 7.11 8.16
C TRP A 660 -16.41 7.68 6.85
N HIS A 661 -17.63 7.33 6.41
CA HIS A 661 -18.24 7.92 5.22
C HIS A 661 -18.85 9.30 5.51
N SER A 662 -18.70 10.22 4.54
CA SER A 662 -19.50 11.46 4.49
C SER A 662 -20.86 11.18 3.82
N ASP A 663 -21.69 12.21 3.71
CA ASP A 663 -22.90 12.17 2.88
C ASP A 663 -22.59 11.67 1.45
N PHE A 664 -23.24 10.58 1.03
CA PHE A 664 -23.21 10.09 -0.34
C PHE A 664 -24.55 9.45 -0.75
N THR A 665 -24.80 9.43 -2.05
CA THR A 665 -25.96 8.78 -2.70
C THR A 665 -25.40 7.80 -3.71
N ASP A 666 -25.83 6.55 -3.71
CA ASP A 666 -25.42 5.58 -4.73
C ASP A 666 -26.47 4.49 -4.97
N VAL A 667 -26.17 3.53 -5.84
CA VAL A 667 -27.03 2.41 -6.20
C VAL A 667 -26.44 1.09 -5.68
N LEU A 668 -27.27 0.32 -5.00
CA LEU A 668 -27.04 -1.09 -4.73
C LEU A 668 -27.81 -1.90 -5.79
N ALA A 669 -27.12 -2.63 -6.64
CA ALA A 669 -27.75 -3.61 -7.50
C ALA A 669 -27.80 -4.98 -6.81
N ILE A 670 -28.71 -5.84 -7.28
CA ILE A 670 -28.66 -7.28 -7.00
C ILE A 670 -28.99 -8.05 -8.28
N ASP A 671 -28.12 -9.01 -8.59
CA ASP A 671 -28.22 -9.91 -9.72
C ASP A 671 -28.65 -11.29 -9.20
N VAL A 672 -29.77 -11.78 -9.71
CA VAL A 672 -30.44 -13.00 -9.24
C VAL A 672 -30.36 -14.10 -10.28
N HIS A 673 -29.90 -15.27 -9.86
CA HIS A 673 -29.69 -16.46 -10.69
C HIS A 673 -30.45 -17.66 -10.09
N ALA A 674 -30.79 -18.64 -10.94
CA ALA A 674 -31.33 -19.94 -10.54
C ALA A 674 -30.43 -21.08 -11.04
N GLY A 675 -29.84 -21.83 -10.10
CA GLY A 675 -28.78 -22.80 -10.40
C GLY A 675 -27.42 -22.25 -9.98
N GLU A 676 -26.46 -22.28 -10.89
CA GLU A 676 -25.15 -21.63 -10.72
C GLU A 676 -25.18 -20.22 -11.34
N PRO A 677 -24.48 -19.23 -10.76
CA PRO A 677 -24.39 -17.89 -11.35
C PRO A 677 -23.60 -17.93 -12.66
N ASP A 678 -23.98 -17.06 -13.59
CA ASP A 678 -23.32 -16.89 -14.89
C ASP A 678 -23.23 -15.40 -15.26
N ALA A 679 -22.70 -15.08 -16.44
CA ALA A 679 -22.51 -13.71 -16.89
C ALA A 679 -23.81 -12.96 -17.29
N GLN A 680 -25.00 -13.55 -17.13
CA GLN A 680 -26.28 -12.88 -17.41
C GLN A 680 -27.40 -13.29 -16.43
N PRO A 681 -27.65 -12.52 -15.35
CA PRO A 681 -28.68 -12.85 -14.35
C PRO A 681 -30.08 -13.01 -14.94
N ASP A 682 -30.82 -13.98 -14.39
CA ASP A 682 -32.22 -14.26 -14.70
C ASP A 682 -33.12 -13.06 -14.39
N ALA A 683 -32.77 -12.30 -13.35
CA ALA A 683 -33.36 -11.00 -13.07
C ALA A 683 -32.42 -10.08 -12.28
N ARG A 684 -32.43 -8.78 -12.57
CA ARG A 684 -31.68 -7.74 -11.84
C ARG A 684 -32.62 -6.71 -11.21
N ALA A 685 -32.31 -6.26 -9.99
CA ALA A 685 -32.95 -5.10 -9.38
C ALA A 685 -31.90 -4.04 -8.98
N GLU A 686 -32.33 -2.78 -8.92
CA GLU A 686 -31.48 -1.65 -8.52
C GLU A 686 -32.21 -0.85 -7.41
N LEU A 687 -31.52 -0.55 -6.33
CA LEU A 687 -31.99 0.25 -5.20
C LEU A 687 -31.05 1.44 -5.02
N ARG A 688 -31.49 2.65 -5.40
CA ARG A 688 -30.79 3.87 -5.02
C ARG A 688 -31.03 4.18 -3.55
N PHE A 689 -29.96 4.35 -2.79
CA PHE A 689 -30.00 4.67 -1.36
C PHE A 689 -29.23 5.96 -1.06
N ASP A 690 -29.59 6.61 0.04
CA ASP A 690 -28.95 7.82 0.55
C ASP A 690 -28.29 7.50 1.89
N VAL A 691 -27.00 7.83 2.03
CA VAL A 691 -26.30 7.80 3.32
C VAL A 691 -26.15 9.22 3.86
N ALA A 692 -26.35 9.39 5.17
CA ALA A 692 -25.97 10.58 5.93
C ALA A 692 -24.69 10.26 6.72
N GLY A 693 -23.64 11.07 6.50
CA GLY A 693 -22.36 10.88 7.18
C GLY A 693 -22.43 11.27 8.65
N ALA A 694 -21.67 10.56 9.49
CA ALA A 694 -21.52 10.93 10.89
C ALA A 694 -20.86 12.33 11.02
N PRO A 695 -21.26 13.17 12.00
CA PRO A 695 -20.53 14.39 12.30
C PRO A 695 -19.05 14.07 12.56
N ARG A 696 -18.12 14.77 11.90
CA ARG A 696 -16.68 14.50 12.04
C ARG A 696 -16.11 15.08 13.33
N PRO A 697 -15.25 14.36 14.06
CA PRO A 697 -14.39 14.98 15.07
C PRO A 697 -13.28 15.80 14.40
N ALA A 698 -12.61 16.64 15.20
CA ALA A 698 -11.42 17.38 14.77
C ALA A 698 -10.43 17.39 15.93
N LEU A 699 -9.36 16.60 15.81
CA LEU A 699 -8.39 16.44 16.89
C LEU A 699 -7.35 17.56 16.83
N SER A 700 -7.12 18.25 17.96
CA SER A 700 -6.07 19.23 18.17
C SER A 700 -5.26 18.86 19.42
N TYR A 701 -4.05 19.39 19.57
CA TYR A 701 -3.27 19.16 20.79
C TYR A 701 -2.29 20.29 21.14
N ASP A 702 -1.86 20.25 22.39
CA ASP A 702 -0.78 21.07 22.97
C ASP A 702 0.15 20.16 23.76
N TRP A 703 1.44 20.48 23.80
CA TRP A 703 2.49 19.65 24.37
C TRP A 703 3.54 20.52 25.08
N TRP A 704 4.23 19.93 26.05
CA TRP A 704 5.32 20.56 26.81
C TRP A 704 6.25 19.51 27.42
N ILE A 705 7.44 19.92 27.87
CA ILE A 705 8.37 19.06 28.61
C ILE A 705 8.08 19.15 30.12
N VAL A 706 8.16 18.02 30.81
CA VAL A 706 8.21 17.96 32.28
C VAL A 706 9.48 17.23 32.72
N ASP A 707 10.41 18.02 33.23
CA ASP A 707 11.77 17.68 33.64
C ASP A 707 12.00 17.85 35.15
N ASP A 708 11.21 18.68 35.86
CA ASP A 708 11.27 18.78 37.32
C ASP A 708 10.61 17.56 38.01
N PRO A 709 11.35 16.76 38.81
CA PRO A 709 10.79 15.63 39.55
C PRO A 709 9.66 15.99 40.53
N ALA A 710 9.59 17.24 41.01
CA ALA A 710 8.52 17.73 41.89
C ALA A 710 7.19 17.98 41.17
N LEU A 711 7.19 18.15 39.84
CA LEU A 711 5.98 18.40 39.05
C LEU A 711 5.32 17.12 38.51
N VAL A 712 6.01 15.98 38.52
CA VAL A 712 5.53 14.67 38.02
C VAL A 712 4.19 14.26 38.63
N ALA A 713 3.95 14.57 39.92
CA ALA A 713 2.71 14.27 40.62
C ALA A 713 1.51 15.17 40.19
N GLN A 714 1.77 16.26 39.45
CA GLN A 714 0.77 17.12 38.82
C GLN A 714 0.68 16.91 37.29
N ALA A 715 1.69 16.25 36.70
CA ALA A 715 1.82 16.08 35.26
C ALA A 715 0.87 14.99 34.69
N PRO A 716 0.58 15.03 33.38
CA PRO A 716 -0.03 13.92 32.68
C PRO A 716 0.76 12.61 32.88
N GLN A 717 0.05 11.51 33.04
CA GLN A 717 0.67 10.21 33.29
C GLN A 717 0.95 9.47 31.99
N ARG A 718 2.02 8.67 31.98
CA ARG A 718 2.36 7.74 30.90
C ARG A 718 1.47 6.48 30.93
N PRO A 719 1.43 5.67 29.86
CA PRO A 719 0.88 4.33 29.93
C PRO A 719 1.52 3.51 31.06
N PRO A 720 0.76 2.62 31.73
CA PRO A 720 1.37 1.62 32.59
C PRO A 720 2.12 0.59 31.72
N ALA A 721 3.44 0.71 31.66
CA ALA A 721 4.31 -0.36 31.17
C ALA A 721 4.60 -1.36 32.31
N GLU A 722 4.51 -2.67 32.05
CA GLU A 722 5.11 -3.64 32.97
C GLU A 722 6.64 -3.54 32.83
N PRO A 723 7.39 -3.28 33.92
CA PRO A 723 8.84 -3.15 33.84
C PRO A 723 9.45 -4.52 33.49
N ILE A 724 10.33 -4.55 32.49
CA ILE A 724 11.06 -5.77 32.13
C ILE A 724 11.85 -6.21 33.37
N LYS A 725 11.87 -7.52 33.66
CA LYS A 725 12.36 -8.07 34.92
C LYS A 725 13.83 -7.73 35.20
N GLY A 726 14.03 -6.65 35.96
CA GLY A 726 15.33 -6.12 36.40
C GLY A 726 15.58 -4.65 36.01
N GLU A 727 14.80 -4.11 35.07
CA GLU A 727 14.78 -2.69 34.69
C GLU A 727 14.38 -1.78 35.86
N GLU A 728 15.12 -0.69 36.08
CA GLU A 728 14.69 0.36 37.00
C GLU A 728 13.48 1.11 36.41
N PRO A 729 12.34 1.21 37.13
CA PRO A 729 11.17 1.94 36.65
C PRO A 729 11.51 3.37 36.27
N PHE A 730 10.84 3.91 35.25
CA PHE A 730 11.08 5.29 34.83
C PHE A 730 10.80 6.29 35.98
N THR A 731 11.75 7.19 36.18
CA THR A 731 11.63 8.36 37.03
C THR A 731 12.11 9.58 36.25
N VAL A 732 11.40 10.71 36.35
CA VAL A 732 11.92 11.97 35.81
C VAL A 732 13.20 12.37 36.56
N GLN A 733 14.20 12.80 35.81
CA GLN A 733 15.51 13.27 36.26
C GLN A 733 15.91 14.43 35.36
N GLY A 734 15.70 15.66 35.84
CA GLY A 734 16.03 16.89 35.13
C GLY A 734 16.05 18.11 36.03
N ASN A 735 16.36 19.28 35.49
CA ASN A 735 16.72 20.46 36.30
C ASN A 735 15.56 21.43 36.62
N GLY A 736 14.46 21.40 35.84
CA GLY A 736 13.21 22.15 36.08
C GLY A 736 13.03 23.41 35.22
N ASP A 737 13.57 23.37 34.02
CA ASP A 737 13.83 24.42 33.03
C ASP A 737 12.95 24.29 31.77
N GLY A 738 12.40 23.09 31.51
CA GLY A 738 11.52 22.83 30.36
C GLY A 738 12.22 22.63 29.01
N MET A 739 13.53 22.47 28.97
CA MET A 739 14.33 22.09 27.80
C MET A 739 14.73 20.60 27.88
N LEU A 740 15.77 20.20 27.16
CA LEU A 740 16.38 18.88 27.22
C LEU A 740 17.89 19.02 27.44
N GLU A 741 18.47 18.24 28.34
CA GLU A 741 19.92 18.19 28.57
C GLU A 741 20.47 16.75 28.47
N PRO A 742 21.75 16.54 28.06
CA PRO A 742 22.34 15.20 27.93
C PRO A 742 22.28 14.39 29.22
N GLY A 743 21.65 13.21 29.16
CA GLY A 743 21.49 12.29 30.29
C GLY A 743 20.23 12.51 31.14
N GLU A 744 19.36 13.47 30.81
CA GLU A 744 18.08 13.64 31.50
C GLU A 744 17.07 12.54 31.16
N ARG A 745 16.08 12.37 32.05
CA ARG A 745 14.88 11.56 31.83
C ARG A 745 13.66 12.46 32.01
N VAL A 746 12.91 12.74 30.95
CA VAL A 746 11.80 13.70 30.97
C VAL A 746 10.49 13.09 30.47
N LEU A 747 9.39 13.78 30.70
CA LEU A 747 8.11 13.49 30.06
C LEU A 747 7.87 14.49 28.92
N LEU A 748 7.57 14.00 27.72
CA LEU A 748 6.81 14.79 26.73
C LEU A 748 5.33 14.66 27.11
N ALA A 749 4.84 15.65 27.84
CA ALA A 749 3.46 15.72 28.28
C ALA A 749 2.60 16.41 27.21
N PHE A 750 1.35 15.97 27.04
CA PHE A 750 0.43 16.58 26.09
C PHE A 750 -1.03 16.52 26.54
N VAL A 751 -1.83 17.42 25.97
CA VAL A 751 -3.29 17.41 26.02
C VAL A 751 -3.85 17.34 24.61
N ALA A 752 -4.63 16.30 24.32
CA ALA A 752 -5.42 16.20 23.11
C ALA A 752 -6.84 16.72 23.39
N ARG A 753 -7.45 17.40 22.41
CA ARG A 753 -8.86 17.79 22.44
C ARG A 753 -9.55 17.41 21.13
N ASN A 754 -10.82 17.05 21.23
CA ASN A 754 -11.71 16.98 20.07
C ASN A 754 -12.50 18.31 19.95
N ASP A 755 -12.06 19.20 19.05
CA ASP A 755 -12.72 20.47 18.72
C ASP A 755 -13.91 20.29 17.75
N GLY A 756 -14.12 19.08 17.21
CA GLY A 756 -15.16 18.79 16.22
C GLY A 756 -16.52 18.41 16.82
N PRO A 757 -17.60 18.46 16.01
CA PRO A 757 -18.94 18.02 16.43
C PRO A 757 -19.11 16.49 16.53
N GLY A 758 -18.17 15.70 16.00
CA GLY A 758 -18.19 14.24 16.04
C GLY A 758 -17.62 13.61 17.30
N ILE A 759 -17.87 12.31 17.47
CA ILE A 759 -17.18 11.48 18.46
C ILE A 759 -16.00 10.79 17.76
N SER A 760 -14.86 10.74 18.44
CA SER A 760 -13.76 9.83 18.12
C SER A 760 -13.85 8.61 19.05
N PRO A 761 -14.18 7.39 18.56
CA PRO A 761 -14.33 6.20 19.40
C PRO A 761 -13.01 5.62 19.97
N ASP A 762 -11.90 5.68 19.24
CA ASP A 762 -10.60 5.12 19.64
C ASP A 762 -9.46 6.06 19.25
N VAL A 763 -9.30 7.15 20.03
CA VAL A 763 -8.16 8.05 19.86
C VAL A 763 -6.90 7.41 20.45
N ARG A 764 -5.84 7.43 19.66
CA ARG A 764 -4.49 7.02 20.03
C ARG A 764 -3.51 8.15 19.72
N ALA A 765 -2.51 8.32 20.56
CA ALA A 765 -1.34 9.13 20.28
C ALA A 765 -0.16 8.21 19.95
N VAL A 766 0.68 8.62 19.00
CA VAL A 766 1.90 7.92 18.57
C VAL A 766 3.03 8.95 18.51
N LEU A 767 4.22 8.56 18.95
CA LEU A 767 5.43 9.38 18.94
C LEU A 767 6.53 8.59 18.21
N HIS A 768 6.94 9.09 17.05
CA HIS A 768 8.05 8.54 16.25
C HIS A 768 9.35 9.29 16.58
N ASN A 769 10.49 8.63 16.44
CA ASN A 769 11.80 9.18 16.79
C ASN A 769 12.75 9.14 15.59
N HIS A 770 13.10 10.31 15.05
CA HIS A 770 13.98 10.48 13.89
C HIS A 770 15.41 10.87 14.30
N SER A 771 15.73 10.85 15.60
CA SER A 771 16.99 11.34 16.17
C SER A 771 17.44 10.49 17.36
N ALA A 772 17.37 9.17 17.23
CA ALA A 772 17.62 8.23 18.31
C ALA A 772 19.05 8.26 18.91
N GLN A 773 20.02 8.82 18.17
CA GLN A 773 21.36 9.14 18.69
C GLN A 773 21.35 10.27 19.74
N GLN A 774 20.31 11.11 19.77
CA GLN A 774 20.13 12.19 20.75
C GLN A 774 19.31 11.76 21.97
N GLY A 775 18.36 10.83 21.80
CA GLY A 775 17.55 10.31 22.90
C GLY A 775 16.65 9.14 22.50
N LEU A 776 16.24 8.34 23.49
CA LEU A 776 15.40 7.16 23.32
C LEU A 776 14.00 7.38 23.91
N LEU A 777 13.01 6.72 23.30
CA LEU A 777 11.64 6.69 23.81
C LEU A 777 11.44 5.50 24.76
N GLU A 778 10.76 5.71 25.87
CA GLU A 778 10.35 4.65 26.79
C GLU A 778 9.08 3.95 26.27
N GLU A 779 8.12 4.77 25.84
CA GLU A 779 6.95 4.43 25.05
C GLU A 779 6.86 5.38 23.86
N GLY A 780 6.35 4.91 22.71
CA GLY A 780 5.99 5.79 21.60
C GLY A 780 4.54 5.62 21.13
N ALA A 781 3.65 5.10 21.98
CA ALA A 781 2.20 5.16 21.75
C ALA A 781 1.40 5.22 23.07
N VAL A 782 0.21 5.83 23.03
CA VAL A 782 -0.76 5.91 24.14
C VAL A 782 -2.17 5.74 23.59
N THR A 783 -3.00 4.86 24.16
CA THR A 783 -4.45 4.86 23.91
C THR A 783 -5.11 5.90 24.80
N LEU A 784 -5.79 6.89 24.20
CA LEU A 784 -6.61 7.88 24.90
C LEU A 784 -8.09 7.43 24.97
N GLY A 785 -8.52 6.58 24.03
CA GLY A 785 -9.86 6.02 23.95
C GLY A 785 -10.89 7.04 23.44
N ALA A 786 -12.16 6.83 23.79
CA ALA A 786 -13.26 7.61 23.24
C ALA A 786 -13.25 9.09 23.69
N MET A 787 -13.22 10.00 22.72
CA MET A 787 -13.23 11.45 22.90
C MET A 787 -14.46 12.11 22.26
N LYS A 788 -15.34 12.64 23.11
CA LYS A 788 -16.55 13.39 22.71
C LYS A 788 -16.23 14.84 22.29
N PRO A 789 -17.14 15.54 21.60
CA PRO A 789 -17.01 16.97 21.32
C PRO A 789 -16.66 17.79 22.57
N GLY A 790 -15.59 18.57 22.49
CA GLY A 790 -15.06 19.40 23.59
C GLY A 790 -14.37 18.62 24.72
N GLN A 791 -14.18 17.30 24.59
CA GLN A 791 -13.45 16.51 25.59
C GLN A 791 -11.95 16.67 25.43
N GLU A 792 -11.27 16.96 26.55
CA GLU A 792 -9.81 16.94 26.67
C GLU A 792 -9.36 15.63 27.34
N VAL A 793 -8.26 15.05 26.85
CA VAL A 793 -7.56 13.90 27.48
C VAL A 793 -6.07 14.22 27.54
N ARG A 794 -5.42 13.89 28.65
CA ARG A 794 -4.00 14.18 28.90
C ARG A 794 -3.21 12.90 29.10
N ALA A 795 -2.03 12.82 28.49
CA ALA A 795 -1.08 11.75 28.69
C ALA A 795 0.36 12.25 28.50
N ALA A 796 1.33 11.36 28.68
CA ALA A 796 2.74 11.65 28.46
C ALA A 796 3.48 10.45 27.83
N PHE A 797 4.58 10.74 27.15
CA PHE A 797 5.59 9.78 26.72
C PHE A 797 6.87 9.97 27.53
N GLY A 798 7.60 8.89 27.80
CA GLY A 798 8.96 8.98 28.32
C GLY A 798 10.01 9.23 27.26
N ILE A 799 10.89 10.20 27.54
CA ILE A 799 12.14 10.41 26.81
C ILE A 799 13.29 10.23 27.81
N THR A 800 14.31 9.45 27.42
CA THR A 800 15.62 9.44 28.08
C THR A 800 16.62 10.02 27.09
N VAL A 801 17.18 11.19 27.40
CA VAL A 801 18.15 11.91 26.56
C VAL A 801 19.51 11.22 26.70
N ASN A 802 20.22 10.99 25.60
CA ASN A 802 21.49 10.28 25.65
C ASN A 802 22.57 11.15 26.33
N ALA A 803 23.40 10.53 27.19
CA ALA A 803 24.48 11.24 27.88
C ALA A 803 25.59 11.76 26.96
N GLU A 804 25.63 11.26 25.71
CA GLU A 804 26.57 11.67 24.65
C GLU A 804 25.86 12.46 23.52
N ALA A 805 24.64 12.94 23.76
CA ALA A 805 23.90 13.80 22.83
C ALA A 805 24.67 15.08 22.46
N ASP A 806 24.53 15.55 21.23
CA ASP A 806 25.21 16.73 20.68
C ASP A 806 24.28 17.96 20.69
N PRO A 807 24.53 18.98 21.55
CA PRO A 807 23.73 20.20 21.60
C PRO A 807 23.78 21.08 20.33
N ALA A 808 24.61 20.72 19.32
CA ALA A 808 24.55 21.34 18.00
C ALA A 808 23.36 20.83 17.15
N LEU A 809 22.76 19.68 17.50
CA LEU A 809 21.69 19.03 16.77
C LEU A 809 20.38 19.00 17.59
N PRO A 810 19.21 19.06 16.94
CA PRO A 810 17.93 18.83 17.59
C PRO A 810 17.66 17.34 17.83
N PHE A 811 16.81 17.04 18.81
CA PHE A 811 16.09 15.79 18.92
C PHE A 811 14.76 15.92 18.16
N GLU A 812 14.67 15.27 16.99
CA GLU A 812 13.51 15.37 16.09
C GLU A 812 12.56 14.17 16.28
N VAL A 813 11.30 14.48 16.65
CA VAL A 813 10.25 13.48 16.90
C VAL A 813 8.93 13.91 16.26
N GLU A 814 8.17 13.00 15.64
CA GLU A 814 6.80 13.29 15.16
C GLU A 814 5.78 12.88 16.23
N LEU A 815 4.99 13.83 16.73
CA LEU A 815 3.83 13.53 17.57
C LEU A 815 2.57 13.50 16.70
N ALA A 816 1.90 12.37 16.65
CA ALA A 816 0.60 12.18 16.01
C ALA A 816 -0.49 11.86 17.03
N VAL A 817 -1.66 12.46 16.87
CA VAL A 817 -2.88 12.12 17.63
C VAL A 817 -3.99 11.86 16.61
N GLY A 818 -4.55 10.65 16.61
CA GLY A 818 -5.52 10.23 15.61
C GLY A 818 -6.50 9.15 16.10
N ASP A 819 -7.62 9.03 15.41
CA ASP A 819 -8.64 8.01 15.64
C ASP A 819 -8.56 6.90 14.59
N ALA A 820 -8.58 5.65 15.04
CA ALA A 820 -8.40 4.48 14.15
C ALA A 820 -9.64 4.15 13.31
N GLU A 821 -10.85 4.49 13.78
CA GLU A 821 -12.11 4.14 13.10
C GLU A 821 -12.55 5.27 12.16
N VAL A 822 -12.68 6.50 12.66
CA VAL A 822 -13.20 7.63 11.84
C VAL A 822 -12.10 8.41 11.11
N ARG A 823 -10.85 7.93 11.19
CA ARG A 823 -9.65 8.36 10.43
C ARG A 823 -9.26 9.85 10.56
N ALA A 824 -9.70 10.53 11.61
CA ALA A 824 -9.25 11.89 11.93
C ALA A 824 -7.86 11.86 12.57
N ARG A 825 -6.92 12.70 12.12
CA ARG A 825 -5.55 12.81 12.67
C ARG A 825 -5.09 14.28 12.69
N ALA A 826 -4.24 14.62 13.66
CA ALA A 826 -3.35 15.78 13.61
C ALA A 826 -1.92 15.35 14.01
N SER A 827 -0.91 15.94 13.39
CA SER A 827 0.50 15.62 13.64
C SER A 827 1.41 16.82 13.36
N ASP A 828 2.54 16.93 14.08
CA ASP A 828 3.55 17.99 13.94
C ASP A 828 4.95 17.41 14.23
N GLU A 829 5.97 18.01 13.62
CA GLU A 829 7.36 17.55 13.66
C GLU A 829 8.15 18.38 14.68
N LEU A 830 8.35 17.82 15.87
CA LEU A 830 8.90 18.52 17.02
C LEU A 830 10.43 18.47 16.98
N ARG A 831 11.05 19.58 16.61
CA ARG A 831 12.52 19.75 16.61
C ARG A 831 12.99 20.32 17.96
N LEU A 832 13.04 19.45 18.97
CA LEU A 832 13.38 19.79 20.34
C LEU A 832 14.88 20.10 20.46
N ARG A 833 15.26 21.22 21.07
CA ARG A 833 16.69 21.53 21.26
C ARG A 833 17.23 20.92 22.53
N ILE A 834 18.39 20.27 22.41
CA ILE A 834 19.23 19.89 23.55
C ILE A 834 20.15 21.06 23.89
N LEU A 835 20.29 21.37 25.17
CA LEU A 835 21.17 22.42 25.69
C LEU A 835 22.36 21.81 26.46
N PRO A 836 23.49 22.54 26.58
CA PRO A 836 24.52 22.21 27.56
C PRO A 836 23.98 22.40 28.99
N GLN A 837 24.29 21.47 29.88
CA GLN A 837 23.77 21.42 31.26
C GLN A 837 23.87 22.74 32.05
N ALA A 838 22.73 23.23 32.52
CA ALA A 838 22.55 24.46 33.29
C ALA A 838 22.57 24.26 34.82
N GLU A 839 22.53 25.35 35.59
CA GLU A 839 22.29 25.27 37.04
C GLU A 839 20.82 24.97 37.36
N ALA A 840 20.51 24.29 38.46
CA ALA A 840 19.13 24.01 38.86
C ALA A 840 18.37 25.28 39.33
N MET A 841 17.06 25.35 39.06
CA MET A 841 16.22 26.51 39.39
C MET A 841 16.27 26.90 40.88
N VAL A 842 16.53 28.18 41.16
CA VAL A 842 16.51 28.74 42.53
C VAL A 842 15.10 29.22 42.89
N ALA A 843 14.49 28.63 43.92
CA ALA A 843 13.15 29.02 44.40
C ALA A 843 13.11 30.46 44.94
N ALA A 844 12.24 31.29 44.35
CA ALA A 844 12.15 32.73 44.55
C ALA A 844 10.74 33.23 44.20
N ALA A 845 9.88 33.40 45.22
CA ALA A 845 8.49 33.78 45.02
C ALA A 845 8.31 35.31 44.90
N GLU A 846 8.14 35.81 43.68
CA GLU A 846 7.88 37.24 43.38
C GLU A 846 6.59 37.45 42.56
N THR A 847 5.97 38.62 42.67
CA THR A 847 4.98 39.08 41.68
C THR A 847 5.67 40.00 40.66
N VAL A 848 5.58 39.68 39.38
CA VAL A 848 6.06 40.50 38.25
C VAL A 848 4.89 41.27 37.66
N ARG A 849 5.10 42.56 37.36
CA ARG A 849 4.14 43.39 36.62
C ARG A 849 4.71 43.77 35.25
N VAL A 850 3.94 43.53 34.19
CA VAL A 850 4.33 43.89 32.81
C VAL A 850 4.23 45.40 32.62
N GLU A 851 5.31 46.03 32.18
CA GLU A 851 5.39 47.44 31.83
C GLU A 851 6.15 47.62 30.50
N GLY A 852 5.79 48.65 29.71
CA GLY A 852 6.38 48.89 28.39
C GLY A 852 5.59 48.21 27.27
N GLU A 853 6.10 47.10 26.74
CA GLU A 853 5.50 46.31 25.66
C GLU A 853 4.92 44.98 26.21
N PRO A 854 4.10 44.23 25.43
CA PRO A 854 3.62 42.91 25.84
C PRO A 854 4.78 41.94 26.11
N LEU A 855 4.65 41.13 27.16
CA LEU A 855 5.71 40.21 27.60
C LEU A 855 5.46 38.78 27.11
N ARG A 856 6.37 38.26 26.29
CA ARG A 856 6.33 36.86 25.81
C ARG A 856 6.54 35.88 26.95
N VAL A 857 5.74 34.81 26.92
CA VAL A 857 5.80 33.68 27.84
C VAL A 857 6.21 32.45 27.03
N TYR A 858 7.26 31.79 27.49
CA TYR A 858 7.94 30.68 26.82
C TYR A 858 7.68 29.35 27.56
N ASP A 859 7.74 28.22 26.88
CA ASP A 859 7.52 26.89 27.48
C ASP A 859 8.77 26.29 28.15
N GLY A 860 9.94 26.90 27.95
CA GLY A 860 11.21 26.55 28.60
C GLY A 860 12.09 27.80 28.79
N ALA A 861 13.14 27.70 29.61
CA ALA A 861 13.99 28.84 30.00
C ALA A 861 15.03 29.23 28.92
N HIS A 862 14.64 29.19 27.65
CA HIS A 862 15.50 29.56 26.53
C HIS A 862 14.75 30.29 25.41
N ALA A 863 15.43 31.23 24.74
CA ALA A 863 14.81 32.10 23.72
C ALA A 863 14.38 31.37 22.44
N SER A 864 14.72 30.08 22.29
CA SER A 864 14.23 29.21 21.22
C SER A 864 13.06 28.30 21.62
N ALA A 865 12.64 28.31 22.89
CA ALA A 865 11.47 27.55 23.32
C ALA A 865 10.17 28.10 22.68
N PRO A 866 9.11 27.30 22.53
CA PRO A 866 7.83 27.78 22.02
C PRO A 866 7.30 28.97 22.84
N VAL A 867 6.87 30.03 22.15
CA VAL A 867 6.14 31.14 22.79
C VAL A 867 4.67 30.73 22.89
N VAL A 868 4.20 30.52 24.11
CA VAL A 868 2.85 30.01 24.38
C VAL A 868 1.82 31.14 24.38
N LEU A 869 2.18 32.33 24.89
CA LEU A 869 1.34 33.55 24.81
C LEU A 869 2.14 34.85 24.97
N GLU A 870 1.46 35.99 24.75
CA GLU A 870 1.95 37.32 25.11
C GLU A 870 1.06 37.96 26.20
N LEU A 871 1.67 38.36 27.33
CA LEU A 871 1.00 39.04 28.43
C LEU A 871 0.79 40.53 28.11
N PRO A 872 -0.42 41.07 28.24
CA PRO A 872 -0.67 42.49 27.97
C PRO A 872 -0.04 43.41 29.03
N VAL A 873 0.29 44.63 28.61
CA VAL A 873 0.87 45.67 29.48
C VAL A 873 -0.05 45.95 30.67
N GLY A 874 0.50 45.87 31.88
CA GLY A 874 -0.22 46.02 33.14
C GLY A 874 -0.70 44.72 33.80
N ALA A 875 -0.49 43.55 33.19
CA ALA A 875 -0.71 42.25 33.84
C ALA A 875 0.20 42.06 35.07
N GLU A 876 -0.33 41.42 36.13
CA GLU A 876 0.43 41.01 37.33
C GLU A 876 0.45 39.47 37.38
N VAL A 877 1.64 38.85 37.39
CA VAL A 877 1.86 37.39 37.34
C VAL A 877 2.71 36.96 38.53
N ALA A 878 2.38 35.83 39.15
CA ALA A 878 3.18 35.23 40.21
C ALA A 878 4.26 34.30 39.62
N THR A 879 5.45 34.36 40.18
CA THR A 879 6.62 33.54 39.79
C THR A 879 7.09 32.71 40.99
N VAL A 880 7.65 31.53 40.73
CA VAL A 880 8.05 30.54 41.76
C VAL A 880 9.55 30.42 41.93
N GLY A 881 10.34 30.80 40.92
CA GLY A 881 11.80 30.67 40.91
C GLY A 881 12.47 31.48 39.82
N THR A 882 13.80 31.52 39.89
CA THR A 882 14.70 32.16 38.93
C THR A 882 15.76 31.19 38.45
N LEU A 883 16.08 31.25 37.16
CA LEU A 883 17.08 30.41 36.50
C LEU A 883 17.74 31.23 35.38
N GLU A 884 19.07 31.36 35.36
CA GLU A 884 19.88 31.93 34.25
C GLU A 884 19.33 33.21 33.55
N GLY A 885 18.69 34.12 34.30
CA GLY A 885 18.09 35.34 33.71
C GLY A 885 16.62 35.20 33.27
N TRP A 886 15.95 34.13 33.67
CA TRP A 886 14.52 33.88 33.53
C TRP A 886 13.83 33.80 34.91
N ARG A 887 12.51 33.97 34.90
CA ARG A 887 11.62 33.65 36.03
C ARG A 887 10.62 32.57 35.62
N ALA A 888 10.48 31.55 36.45
CA ALA A 888 9.53 30.46 36.26
C ALA A 888 8.15 30.81 36.83
N ILE A 889 7.10 30.38 36.13
CA ILE A 889 5.68 30.48 36.46
C ILE A 889 5.14 29.05 36.49
N GLU A 890 4.63 28.58 37.62
CA GLU A 890 4.00 27.25 37.70
C GLU A 890 2.54 27.32 37.22
N VAL A 891 2.13 26.36 36.37
CA VAL A 891 0.77 26.22 35.87
C VAL A 891 0.02 25.20 36.75
N PRO A 892 -0.83 25.63 37.71
CA PRO A 892 -1.31 24.76 38.77
C PRO A 892 -2.18 23.61 38.25
N GLY A 893 -1.89 22.37 38.65
CA GLY A 893 -2.64 21.19 38.22
C GLY A 893 -2.43 20.80 36.75
N GLN A 894 -1.36 21.28 36.12
CA GLN A 894 -0.90 20.79 34.80
C GLN A 894 0.49 20.14 34.85
N GLY A 895 1.28 20.39 35.91
CA GLY A 895 2.68 19.95 35.97
C GLY A 895 3.60 20.68 34.98
N ARG A 896 3.15 21.80 34.41
CA ARG A 896 3.88 22.61 33.41
C ARG A 896 4.50 23.83 34.08
N ARG A 897 5.67 24.24 33.60
CA ARG A 897 6.24 25.57 33.85
C ARG A 897 6.19 26.42 32.59
N LEU A 898 6.13 27.72 32.81
CA LEU A 898 6.26 28.74 31.78
C LEU A 898 7.28 29.78 32.23
N PHE A 899 7.98 30.41 31.31
CA PHE A 899 9.14 31.25 31.60
C PHE A 899 9.01 32.64 30.98
N VAL A 900 9.50 33.65 31.71
CA VAL A 900 9.62 35.04 31.23
C VAL A 900 11.02 35.58 31.52
N PRO A 901 11.61 36.42 30.66
CA PRO A 901 12.89 37.06 30.94
C PRO A 901 12.87 37.89 32.24
N ALA A 902 13.92 37.78 33.05
CA ALA A 902 14.00 38.38 34.37
C ALA A 902 14.33 39.89 34.36
N ASP A 903 14.85 40.40 33.26
CA ASP A 903 15.10 41.82 33.02
C ASP A 903 13.84 42.59 32.60
N LEU A 904 12.79 41.89 32.18
CA LEU A 904 11.51 42.48 31.77
C LEU A 904 10.50 42.54 32.93
N GLY A 905 9.74 43.63 32.97
CA GLY A 905 8.75 43.93 34.00
C GLY A 905 9.33 44.41 35.34
N VAL A 906 8.45 44.87 36.23
CA VAL A 906 8.81 45.33 37.58
C VAL A 906 8.44 44.26 38.60
N SER A 907 9.41 43.76 39.37
CA SER A 907 9.16 42.77 40.41
C SER A 907 8.79 43.38 41.77
N SER A 908 8.01 42.63 42.55
CA SER A 908 7.55 42.96 43.89
C SER A 908 7.74 41.76 44.82
N PRO A 909 8.57 41.87 45.89
CA PRO A 909 8.69 40.84 46.91
C PRO A 909 7.46 40.77 47.84
N ARG A 910 6.48 41.66 47.66
CA ARG A 910 5.11 41.41 48.12
C ARG A 910 4.41 40.57 47.06
N ALA A 911 4.45 39.25 47.26
CA ALA A 911 3.48 38.34 46.68
C ALA A 911 2.07 38.83 47.06
N ARG A 912 1.33 39.33 46.07
CA ARG A 912 -0.13 39.26 46.08
C ARG A 912 -0.49 37.94 45.43
N ASP A 913 -1.64 37.36 45.78
CA ASP A 913 -2.37 36.54 44.82
C ASP A 913 -2.84 37.47 43.70
N PRO A 914 -2.33 37.38 42.45
CA PRO A 914 -3.11 37.81 41.30
C PRO A 914 -4.29 36.81 41.19
N LYS A 915 -5.30 37.09 40.37
CA LYS A 915 -6.27 36.03 40.03
C LYS A 915 -5.60 35.11 38.98
N PRO A 916 -5.14 33.88 39.29
CA PRO A 916 -4.37 33.11 38.31
C PRO A 916 -5.26 32.67 37.13
N ARG A 917 -6.56 32.52 37.40
CA ARG A 917 -7.61 32.15 36.45
C ARG A 917 -7.64 32.95 35.15
N GLU A 918 -7.31 34.24 35.16
CA GLU A 918 -7.40 35.07 33.95
C GLU A 918 -6.25 34.75 32.97
N LEU A 919 -5.08 34.32 33.47
CA LEU A 919 -3.98 33.79 32.64
C LEU A 919 -4.25 32.33 32.24
N LEU A 920 -4.64 31.49 33.20
CA LEU A 920 -4.85 30.05 32.99
C LEU A 920 -5.96 29.77 31.96
N ALA A 921 -7.07 30.51 32.01
CA ALA A 921 -8.14 30.38 31.01
C ALA A 921 -7.76 30.87 29.60
N THR A 922 -6.60 31.51 29.42
CA THR A 922 -6.04 31.82 28.08
C THR A 922 -5.20 30.66 27.55
N LEU A 923 -4.45 29.98 28.45
CA LEU A 923 -3.66 28.79 28.15
C LEU A 923 -4.55 27.59 27.81
N GLU A 924 -5.62 27.36 28.57
CA GLU A 924 -6.58 26.25 28.38
C GLU A 924 -7.34 26.28 27.03
N HIS A 925 -7.12 27.29 26.18
CA HIS A 925 -7.91 27.50 24.96
C HIS A 925 -7.08 27.65 23.66
N THR A 926 -5.75 27.54 23.72
CA THR A 926 -4.88 27.78 22.54
C THR A 926 -3.96 26.59 22.25
N PRO A 927 -4.38 25.59 21.46
CA PRO A 927 -3.53 24.45 21.14
C PRO A 927 -2.31 24.85 20.30
N LEU A 928 -1.19 24.13 20.46
CA LEU A 928 -0.01 24.34 19.61
C LEU A 928 -0.19 23.77 18.21
N VAL A 929 -0.97 22.69 18.07
CA VAL A 929 -1.24 21.98 16.82
C VAL A 929 -2.76 21.92 16.62
N VAL A 930 -3.25 22.52 15.54
CA VAL A 930 -4.68 22.62 15.19
C VAL A 930 -4.82 22.28 13.71
N PRO A 931 -5.74 21.37 13.31
CA PRO A 931 -5.97 21.10 11.89
C PRO A 931 -6.56 22.33 11.18
N PRO A 932 -6.28 22.51 9.88
CA PRO A 932 -7.06 23.42 9.06
C PRO A 932 -8.56 23.10 9.13
N SER A 933 -9.39 24.10 8.94
CA SER A 933 -10.85 23.95 8.84
C SER A 933 -11.33 24.41 7.47
N LEU A 934 -12.33 23.73 6.92
CA LEU A 934 -12.88 24.01 5.59
C LEU A 934 -14.35 24.41 5.69
N ARG A 935 -14.76 25.37 4.85
CA ARG A 935 -16.16 25.72 4.60
C ARG A 935 -16.42 25.62 3.12
N LEU A 936 -17.28 24.70 2.72
CA LEU A 936 -17.76 24.56 1.35
C LEU A 936 -19.13 25.24 1.19
N GLU A 937 -19.42 25.72 -0.01
CA GLU A 937 -20.81 26.00 -0.41
C GLU A 937 -21.56 24.67 -0.61
N PRO A 938 -22.90 24.62 -0.45
CA PRO A 938 -23.66 23.39 -0.63
C PRO A 938 -23.56 22.83 -2.05
N VAL A 939 -22.94 21.65 -2.20
CA VAL A 939 -22.84 20.90 -3.45
C VAL A 939 -24.07 20.00 -3.60
N PRO A 940 -24.70 19.88 -4.78
CA PRO A 940 -25.77 18.91 -5.00
C PRO A 940 -25.25 17.47 -4.92
N ARG A 941 -25.89 16.61 -4.12
CA ARG A 941 -25.56 15.17 -4.01
C ARG A 941 -25.84 14.38 -5.29
N VAL A 942 -26.79 14.84 -6.09
CA VAL A 942 -27.20 14.22 -7.37
C VAL A 942 -27.25 15.30 -8.45
N VAL A 943 -26.64 15.02 -9.60
CA VAL A 943 -26.64 15.87 -10.80
C VAL A 943 -26.80 15.05 -12.08
N SER A 944 -27.28 15.66 -13.15
CA SER A 944 -27.32 15.05 -14.50
C SER A 944 -26.23 15.61 -15.44
N ASP A 945 -25.65 16.77 -15.10
CA ASP A 945 -24.56 17.43 -15.82
C ASP A 945 -23.22 16.66 -15.69
N ASP A 946 -22.27 16.92 -16.59
CA ASP A 946 -20.95 16.27 -16.64
C ASP A 946 -19.88 16.97 -15.78
N HIS A 947 -20.26 17.97 -15.00
CA HIS A 947 -19.40 18.70 -14.08
C HIS A 947 -20.20 19.32 -12.92
N VAL A 948 -19.50 19.73 -11.86
CA VAL A 948 -20.06 20.52 -10.76
C VAL A 948 -19.07 21.57 -10.27
N THR A 949 -19.53 22.81 -10.05
CA THR A 949 -18.67 23.88 -9.48
C THR A 949 -18.55 23.71 -7.97
N LEU A 950 -17.33 23.47 -7.49
CA LEU A 950 -16.99 23.45 -6.08
C LEU A 950 -16.44 24.82 -5.65
N ARG A 951 -17.04 25.42 -4.61
CA ARG A 951 -16.57 26.66 -3.97
C ARG A 951 -16.30 26.45 -2.49
N GLY A 952 -15.26 27.09 -1.97
CA GLY A 952 -14.98 27.04 -0.54
C GLY A 952 -13.96 28.05 -0.02
N ALA A 953 -13.80 28.04 1.30
CA ALA A 953 -12.77 28.77 2.01
C ALA A 953 -12.16 27.88 3.11
N ALA A 954 -10.85 27.65 2.99
CA ALA A 954 -10.01 27.12 4.06
C ALA A 954 -9.71 28.21 5.10
N LEU A 955 -9.59 27.82 6.37
CA LEU A 955 -9.32 28.69 7.52
C LEU A 955 -8.41 27.97 8.53
N HIS A 956 -7.34 28.62 9.00
CA HIS A 956 -6.46 28.09 10.06
C HIS A 956 -5.99 29.25 10.99
N PRO A 957 -5.97 29.11 12.34
CA PRO A 957 -5.66 30.22 13.24
C PRO A 957 -4.26 30.84 13.08
N ARG A 958 -3.30 30.14 12.45
CA ARG A 958 -1.93 30.63 12.23
C ARG A 958 -1.66 31.02 10.78
N ARG A 959 -1.57 30.02 9.90
CA ARG A 959 -1.25 30.18 8.47
C ARG A 959 -1.73 28.97 7.66
N LEU A 960 -2.25 29.19 6.46
CA LEU A 960 -2.47 28.15 5.45
C LEU A 960 -1.30 28.16 4.46
N ARG A 961 -0.91 26.97 3.97
CA ARG A 961 0.09 26.77 2.91
C ARG A 961 -0.60 26.77 1.55
N ASP A 962 -1.53 25.85 1.36
CA ASP A 962 -2.23 25.65 0.09
C ASP A 962 -3.55 24.87 0.26
N VAL A 963 -4.32 24.82 -0.83
CA VAL A 963 -5.49 23.95 -1.04
C VAL A 963 -5.32 23.22 -2.37
N ALA A 964 -5.65 21.92 -2.40
CA ALA A 964 -5.81 21.14 -3.61
C ALA A 964 -7.20 20.49 -3.65
N VAL A 965 -7.69 20.21 -4.85
CA VAL A 965 -8.90 19.40 -5.06
C VAL A 965 -8.55 18.24 -5.99
N LEU A 966 -8.96 17.04 -5.60
CA LEU A 966 -8.86 15.82 -6.37
C LEU A 966 -10.26 15.27 -6.64
N VAL A 967 -10.42 14.55 -7.75
CA VAL A 967 -11.63 13.77 -8.03
C VAL A 967 -11.26 12.33 -8.40
N ARG A 968 -11.97 11.36 -7.83
CA ARG A 968 -11.97 9.96 -8.22
C ARG A 968 -13.28 9.66 -8.96
N PRO A 969 -13.23 9.27 -10.25
CA PRO A 969 -14.41 8.80 -10.94
C PRO A 969 -14.83 7.40 -10.44
N PRO A 970 -16.10 7.01 -10.63
CA PRO A 970 -16.55 5.62 -10.42
C PRO A 970 -15.86 4.62 -11.37
N GLY A 971 -15.90 3.34 -11.00
CA GLY A 971 -15.36 2.23 -11.81
C GLY A 971 -14.00 1.70 -11.33
N PRO A 972 -13.54 0.56 -11.88
CA PRO A 972 -12.50 -0.28 -11.27
C PRO A 972 -11.09 0.33 -11.26
N SER A 973 -10.81 1.33 -12.10
CA SER A 973 -9.48 1.94 -12.15
C SER A 973 -9.18 2.90 -10.99
N GLN A 974 -10.20 3.52 -10.39
CA GLN A 974 -10.15 4.34 -9.16
C GLN A 974 -9.00 5.36 -8.99
N ILE A 975 -8.34 5.81 -10.07
CA ILE A 975 -7.19 6.73 -9.96
C ILE A 975 -7.68 8.15 -9.60
N ASP A 976 -7.22 8.68 -8.46
CA ASP A 976 -7.47 10.07 -8.08
C ASP A 976 -6.81 11.04 -9.08
N ARG A 977 -7.52 12.11 -9.46
CA ARG A 977 -7.05 13.13 -10.40
C ARG A 977 -7.02 14.49 -9.71
N LYS A 978 -5.84 15.07 -9.46
CA LYS A 978 -5.75 16.47 -9.00
C LYS A 978 -6.27 17.39 -10.12
N ILE A 979 -7.29 18.18 -9.82
CA ILE A 979 -7.97 19.10 -10.75
C ILE A 979 -7.82 20.57 -10.35
N HIS A 980 -7.39 20.85 -9.12
CA HIS A 980 -7.15 22.21 -8.65
C HIS A 980 -5.95 22.27 -7.71
N TYR A 981 -5.22 23.40 -7.76
CA TYR A 981 -4.21 23.74 -6.77
C TYR A 981 -4.08 25.26 -6.59
N ALA A 982 -4.13 25.72 -5.34
CA ALA A 982 -3.97 27.11 -4.95
C ALA A 982 -3.00 27.22 -3.76
N ALA A 983 -1.82 27.83 -3.98
CA ALA A 983 -0.92 28.23 -2.91
C ALA A 983 -1.36 29.57 -2.30
N ASN A 984 -1.17 29.74 -0.99
CA ASN A 984 -1.43 30.99 -0.29
C ASN A 984 -0.37 32.05 -0.65
N PRO A 985 -0.75 33.21 -1.24
CA PRO A 985 0.20 34.25 -1.63
C PRO A 985 0.72 35.09 -0.45
N GLU A 986 0.05 35.09 0.71
CA GLU A 986 0.39 35.95 1.86
C GLU A 986 0.84 35.13 3.08
N PRO A 987 2.15 34.93 3.28
CA PRO A 987 2.67 34.03 4.33
C PRO A 987 2.62 34.61 5.75
N ARG A 988 2.10 35.83 5.96
CA ARG A 988 2.09 36.54 7.26
C ARG A 988 0.87 37.46 7.39
N GLY A 989 0.44 37.70 8.63
CA GLY A 989 -0.68 38.59 8.95
C GLY A 989 -2.06 37.93 8.74
N PRO A 990 -3.17 38.68 8.87
CA PRO A 990 -4.52 38.10 8.84
C PRO A 990 -4.87 37.38 7.53
N ALA A 991 -4.33 37.81 6.39
CA ALA A 991 -4.54 37.15 5.10
C ALA A 991 -3.96 35.71 5.07
N ALA A 992 -2.91 35.43 5.85
CA ALA A 992 -2.34 34.09 5.96
C ALA A 992 -3.33 33.06 6.52
N GLN A 993 -4.35 33.49 7.27
CA GLN A 993 -5.28 32.62 8.01
C GLN A 993 -6.44 32.09 7.15
N SER A 994 -6.60 32.55 5.90
CA SER A 994 -7.75 32.21 5.05
C SER A 994 -7.38 32.07 3.57
N LEU A 995 -7.85 31.02 2.90
CA LEU A 995 -7.65 30.80 1.47
C LEU A 995 -8.94 30.33 0.81
N SER A 996 -9.49 31.14 -0.09
CA SER A 996 -10.68 30.83 -0.89
C SER A 996 -10.30 30.20 -2.23
N PHE A 997 -11.15 29.30 -2.71
CA PHE A 997 -10.99 28.63 -4.00
C PHE A 997 -12.34 28.38 -4.67
N GLU A 998 -12.30 28.27 -5.99
CA GLU A 998 -13.40 27.91 -6.88
C GLU A 998 -12.83 27.07 -8.01
N THR A 999 -13.47 25.94 -8.33
CA THR A 999 -13.08 25.06 -9.42
C THR A 999 -14.27 24.29 -9.95
N ASP A 1000 -14.32 24.05 -11.26
CA ASP A 1000 -15.22 23.06 -11.81
C ASP A 1000 -14.59 21.67 -11.69
N VAL A 1001 -15.42 20.69 -11.33
CA VAL A 1001 -15.05 19.29 -11.09
C VAL A 1001 -15.72 18.44 -12.16
N PRO A 1002 -14.98 17.74 -13.04
CA PRO A 1002 -15.58 16.84 -14.03
C PRO A 1002 -16.14 15.58 -13.35
N LEU A 1003 -17.24 15.04 -13.89
CA LEU A 1003 -17.99 13.93 -13.30
C LEU A 1003 -18.31 12.85 -14.34
N GLU A 1004 -18.02 11.59 -14.00
CA GLU A 1004 -18.34 10.41 -14.80
C GLU A 1004 -19.60 9.72 -14.22
N PRO A 1005 -20.43 8.98 -14.98
CA PRO A 1005 -21.72 8.47 -14.48
C PRO A 1005 -21.57 7.49 -13.29
N GLY A 1006 -22.34 7.70 -12.22
CA GLY A 1006 -22.20 7.00 -10.93
C GLY A 1006 -21.66 7.90 -9.80
N GLY A 1007 -21.26 7.30 -8.68
CA GLY A 1007 -20.69 8.02 -7.53
C GLY A 1007 -19.26 8.53 -7.78
N ASN A 1008 -19.07 9.85 -7.77
CA ASN A 1008 -17.74 10.48 -7.86
C ASN A 1008 -17.31 10.97 -6.47
N ARG A 1009 -16.09 10.64 -6.04
CA ARG A 1009 -15.52 11.16 -4.78
C ARG A 1009 -14.66 12.39 -5.05
N ILE A 1010 -15.01 13.52 -4.46
CA ILE A 1010 -14.29 14.79 -4.59
C ILE A 1010 -13.57 15.05 -3.26
N THR A 1011 -12.24 14.89 -3.24
CA THR A 1011 -11.41 15.08 -2.04
C THR A 1011 -10.81 16.48 -2.04
N VAL A 1012 -11.12 17.29 -1.02
CA VAL A 1012 -10.47 18.58 -0.78
C VAL A 1012 -9.37 18.40 0.25
N LEU A 1013 -8.14 18.74 -0.15
CA LEU A 1013 -6.95 18.76 0.68
C LEU A 1013 -6.62 20.20 1.06
N VAL A 1014 -6.55 20.48 2.36
CA VAL A 1014 -6.15 21.79 2.91
C VAL A 1014 -4.94 21.60 3.81
N ARG A 1015 -3.88 22.38 3.61
CA ARG A 1015 -2.62 22.20 4.34
C ARG A 1015 -2.17 23.44 5.07
N ASP A 1016 -1.66 23.24 6.28
CA ASP A 1016 -0.96 24.24 7.07
C ASP A 1016 0.55 24.29 6.70
N GLY A 1017 1.30 25.20 7.31
CA GLY A 1017 2.75 25.34 7.10
C GLY A 1017 3.65 24.47 7.99
N GLN A 1018 3.14 23.40 8.61
CA GLN A 1018 3.82 22.48 9.55
C GLN A 1018 3.44 21.00 9.32
N LYS A 1019 3.01 20.62 8.11
CA LYS A 1019 2.49 19.27 7.77
C LYS A 1019 1.17 18.90 8.47
N VAL A 1020 0.45 19.84 9.10
CA VAL A 1020 -0.93 19.56 9.55
C VAL A 1020 -1.87 19.69 8.35
N GLU A 1021 -2.62 18.63 8.05
CA GLU A 1021 -3.50 18.56 6.89
C GLU A 1021 -4.95 18.24 7.29
N LEU A 1022 -5.90 18.79 6.53
CA LEU A 1022 -7.30 18.37 6.52
C LEU A 1022 -7.61 17.76 5.16
N HIS A 1023 -8.13 16.54 5.18
CA HIS A 1023 -8.72 15.86 4.03
C HIS A 1023 -10.24 15.81 4.23
N GLN A 1024 -11.03 16.28 3.26
CA GLN A 1024 -12.49 16.25 3.33
C GLN A 1024 -13.10 15.77 2.00
N ASP A 1025 -13.80 14.64 2.05
CA ASP A 1025 -14.53 14.08 0.91
C ASP A 1025 -15.95 14.62 0.78
N VAL A 1026 -16.34 14.93 -0.45
CA VAL A 1026 -17.71 15.21 -0.90
C VAL A 1026 -18.05 14.22 -2.01
N TRP A 1027 -19.18 13.52 -1.90
CA TRP A 1027 -19.64 12.62 -2.95
C TRP A 1027 -20.70 13.28 -3.82
N VAL A 1028 -20.61 13.08 -5.13
CA VAL A 1028 -21.58 13.56 -6.11
C VAL A 1028 -21.94 12.42 -7.06
N PHE A 1029 -23.18 11.97 -7.01
CA PHE A 1029 -23.73 10.98 -7.92
C PHE A 1029 -24.15 11.65 -9.23
N ARG A 1030 -23.59 11.20 -10.35
CA ARG A 1030 -24.00 11.64 -11.68
C ARG A 1030 -24.96 10.63 -12.30
N GLU A 1031 -26.18 11.08 -12.61
CA GLU A 1031 -27.21 10.25 -13.25
C GLU A 1031 -26.77 9.76 -14.66
N PRO A 1032 -26.89 8.46 -14.96
CA PRO A 1032 -26.60 7.94 -16.30
C PRO A 1032 -27.50 8.55 -17.38
N THR A 1033 -26.90 9.13 -18.41
CA THR A 1033 -27.63 9.81 -19.50
C THR A 1033 -28.30 8.81 -20.45
N GLY A 1034 -29.42 8.20 -20.04
CA GLY A 1034 -30.19 7.32 -20.94
C GLY A 1034 -31.32 6.44 -20.38
N ARG A 1035 -31.51 6.33 -19.06
CA ARG A 1035 -32.63 5.56 -18.47
C ARG A 1035 -33.57 6.48 -17.67
N PRO A 1036 -34.91 6.41 -17.88
CA PRO A 1036 -35.92 7.20 -17.16
C PRO A 1036 -36.52 6.49 -15.94
#